data_AF-A0A952U5Q4-F1
#
_entry.id   AF-A0A952U5Q4-F1
#
_cell.length_a   1.000
_cell.length_b   1.000
_cell.length_c   1.000
_cell.angle_alpha   90.00
_cell.angle_beta   90.00
_cell.angle_gamma   90.00
#
_symmetry.space_group_name_H-M   'P 1'
#
loop_
_entity.id
_entity.type
_entity.pdbx_description
1 polymer ?
#
loop_
_entity_poly.entity_id
_entity_poly.type
_entity_poly.pdbx_seq_one_letter_code
_entity_poly.pdbx_strand_id
1 'polypeptide(L)'
;MFALLPTHYHRHLTRLALALLLLVLVFSTRAASVATAATVGLRVQGVTLVNTDGSRFVVAGINMEMYRDYDNGCGWVTDGTYAIRGVMADKVKALGVNAVRLNYSYRFLQQSGNLTRFLDMAQELANRGMYVMPSDHTYTGGVLSSASASYPMMKSIIDGMRARGLESYLIMNPWNEPGPDISVSAWVQAQKDVLTYLRNTAGFQGVVVMDGTGWATLLDVSAFQSVMSFDAGLRGTANVAFSMHLYPNITGLPSQLWTAARQVPLVIGELGQENPGASPLDPNYVKSTISGFLNTGMPNGHNGLFAWIFAWCDSNNMLEDWTDPAVPYSASSPLTAHGVLWRDNYYSKLPASSAPVPTTVVEQPTATKTTTPVPATATTTPRPATSTVAPPPGGGTTLIPPPATGTVPAGESSFYRGINLGGGAMTVGSHAWEASASAPNFTLKSGTAQACNPFAPVLPAPDTATSDMLKCYVEHWSHSLALSAVPNASYDVYVYTWQDWSQPSPGTANFSVNGAAMQTYALSSQAGHWDKLGPWRVTVTNGSLTVTTNGNNIKLSGVEVWRAGSATAQPTVIVQQPTATKTSTPLPPTATRTTVPATATRTSPPPTATKTNTPRPATATRTTVPATATRTSPPPTATKTNTPRPATATATRTNPPPPAATSTVVPGESSFYRAINLGGSAVTIANHAWEASSAPNFSLRAGTHQECNIYVPVVPAVDAATEQMVECFAEHWNHNLTLSAVPSGSYVVYLYTWQDWNQPTPGKTTFKLNGAVAQANYAISSQTGRWERLGPWPVTVTGGTLSVTSNGNNIKLSGLEVWRVDAPAGIVMAPTATVSSDEFASATGAGGSTPVTPSTDAPTGFYRAVNLNGRALTLDGQRWEGANAKNLSVDGRKVCQPDAALTPVTDPTHAEMLRCYVTGNNLRLTLRGIPAGSYQLSLYLWDQAQQYTLKLQGGRQTWVNQPNANVGSWQKVGPWTVTVDASGTLLVETDGVASIAGIVLWHADSTDVSSQPPLAQTFVPGDAGQPLTQVVESDDARLSRSGEWQAQSTGKASGGSYLYSSNAQLSFTFTGSQFDVVYVQHKALGSFTIAVDGVIVQTVDSHSEQTHFQAVASVSDLSQGQHTVVIAPADGAIAIDALRFPPSTSMR
;
A
#
# COMPACT_ATOMS: atom_id res chain seq x y z
N MET A 1 -40.15 -86.34 35.22
CA MET A 1 -40.98 -86.02 36.40
C MET A 1 -41.52 -84.60 36.24
N PHE A 2 -42.59 -84.20 36.92
CA PHE A 2 -43.36 -82.99 36.60
C PHE A 2 -42.85 -81.69 37.26
N ALA A 3 -42.82 -80.62 36.45
CA ALA A 3 -43.29 -79.24 36.75
C ALA A 3 -42.56 -78.28 37.72
N LEU A 4 -43.02 -77.02 37.64
CA LEU A 4 -42.88 -75.85 38.55
C LEU A 4 -41.60 -74.98 38.48
N LEU A 5 -41.72 -73.85 37.75
CA LEU A 5 -41.49 -72.42 38.12
C LEU A 5 -40.20 -71.99 38.89
N PRO A 6 -39.71 -70.72 38.76
CA PRO A 6 -40.47 -69.50 38.44
C PRO A 6 -39.89 -68.53 37.37
N THR A 7 -40.71 -67.54 37.02
CA THR A 7 -40.57 -66.63 35.86
C THR A 7 -39.66 -65.40 36.10
N HIS A 8 -38.38 -65.59 36.42
CA HIS A 8 -37.44 -64.45 36.60
C HIS A 8 -36.41 -64.23 35.48
N TYR A 9 -35.90 -65.28 34.82
CA TYR A 9 -34.75 -65.10 33.89
C TYR A 9 -35.07 -64.37 32.58
N HIS A 10 -36.26 -64.56 31.99
CA HIS A 10 -36.59 -63.97 30.68
C HIS A 10 -36.67 -62.44 30.68
N ARG A 11 -37.13 -61.80 31.77
CA ARG A 11 -37.18 -60.32 31.84
C ARG A 11 -35.80 -59.67 31.96
N HIS A 12 -34.82 -60.36 32.54
CA HIS A 12 -33.45 -59.85 32.60
C HIS A 12 -32.70 -60.09 31.28
N LEU A 13 -32.85 -61.25 30.64
CA LEU A 13 -32.25 -61.50 29.33
C LEU A 13 -32.81 -60.59 28.23
N THR A 14 -34.12 -60.36 28.17
CA THR A 14 -34.69 -59.38 27.21
C THR A 14 -34.27 -57.94 27.53
N ARG A 15 -34.15 -57.55 28.80
CA ARG A 15 -33.64 -56.21 29.16
C ARG A 15 -32.15 -56.05 28.87
N LEU A 16 -31.33 -57.08 29.07
CA LEU A 16 -29.90 -57.03 28.74
C LEU A 16 -29.68 -57.04 27.22
N ALA A 17 -30.45 -57.85 26.48
CA ALA A 17 -30.44 -57.84 25.02
C ALA A 17 -30.93 -56.50 24.44
N LEU A 18 -32.01 -55.93 24.96
CA LEU A 18 -32.52 -54.62 24.53
C LEU A 18 -31.58 -53.48 24.96
N ALA A 19 -30.90 -53.60 26.12
CA ALA A 19 -29.87 -52.65 26.54
C ALA A 19 -28.61 -52.76 25.68
N LEU A 20 -28.17 -53.96 25.29
CA LEU A 20 -27.08 -54.12 24.31
C LEU A 20 -27.51 -53.61 22.92
N LEU A 21 -28.75 -53.85 22.49
CA LEU A 21 -29.26 -53.34 21.21
C LEU A 21 -29.34 -51.81 21.21
N LEU A 22 -29.77 -51.21 22.34
CA LEU A 22 -29.74 -49.76 22.54
C LEU A 22 -28.31 -49.22 22.67
N LEU A 23 -27.37 -49.94 23.28
CA LEU A 23 -25.97 -49.53 23.35
C LEU A 23 -25.35 -49.58 21.94
N VAL A 24 -25.59 -50.66 21.18
CA VAL A 24 -25.18 -50.79 19.79
C VAL A 24 -25.81 -49.70 18.93
N LEU A 25 -27.10 -49.40 19.08
CA LEU A 25 -27.76 -48.28 18.38
C LEU A 25 -27.18 -46.91 18.77
N VAL A 26 -26.96 -46.64 20.06
CA VAL A 26 -26.40 -45.36 20.54
C VAL A 26 -24.95 -45.17 20.12
N PHE A 27 -24.17 -46.25 19.94
CA PHE A 27 -22.82 -46.18 19.36
C PHE A 27 -22.81 -46.21 17.82
N SER A 28 -23.77 -46.87 17.15
CA SER A 28 -23.83 -46.94 15.68
C SER A 28 -24.51 -45.71 15.04
N THR A 29 -25.39 -45.01 15.74
CA THR A 29 -25.88 -43.67 15.34
C THR A 29 -25.03 -42.54 15.93
N ARG A 30 -23.84 -42.84 16.48
CA ARG A 30 -22.82 -41.85 16.84
C ARG A 30 -21.48 -42.05 16.15
N ALA A 31 -21.48 -42.80 15.05
CA ALA A 31 -20.89 -42.28 13.82
C ALA A 31 -21.66 -41.02 13.36
N ALA A 32 -21.58 -39.95 14.15
CA ALA A 32 -21.80 -38.63 13.62
C ALA A 32 -20.68 -38.43 12.61
N SER A 33 -21.04 -38.48 11.32
CA SER A 33 -20.16 -37.98 10.28
C SER A 33 -19.86 -36.53 10.65
N VAL A 34 -18.65 -36.28 11.16
CA VAL A 34 -18.02 -34.98 10.97
C VAL A 34 -18.00 -34.84 9.45
N ALA A 35 -18.94 -34.04 8.94
CA ALA A 35 -18.96 -33.67 7.55
C ALA A 35 -17.76 -32.75 7.34
N THR A 36 -16.58 -33.35 7.21
CA THR A 36 -15.38 -32.72 6.67
C THR A 36 -15.83 -32.11 5.35
N ALA A 37 -15.97 -30.79 5.32
CA ALA A 37 -16.56 -30.09 4.18
C ALA A 37 -15.79 -30.53 2.94
N ALA A 38 -16.49 -31.19 2.01
CA ALA A 38 -15.84 -31.81 0.87
C ALA A 38 -15.06 -30.74 0.12
N THR A 39 -13.73 -30.90 0.04
CA THR A 39 -12.84 -29.87 -0.50
C THR A 39 -13.23 -29.57 -1.93
N VAL A 40 -13.68 -28.34 -2.17
CA VAL A 40 -14.28 -27.92 -3.43
C VAL A 40 -13.19 -27.85 -4.51
N GLY A 41 -13.25 -28.75 -5.49
CA GLY A 41 -12.30 -28.80 -6.60
C GLY A 41 -11.01 -29.56 -6.28
N LEU A 42 -9.88 -28.99 -6.71
CA LEU A 42 -8.55 -29.59 -6.53
C LEU A 42 -8.14 -29.62 -5.06
N ARG A 43 -7.33 -30.60 -4.67
CA ARG A 43 -6.74 -30.67 -3.34
C ARG A 43 -5.32 -31.24 -3.32
N VAL A 44 -4.56 -30.89 -2.30
CA VAL A 44 -3.28 -31.52 -1.96
C VAL A 44 -3.53 -32.84 -1.23
N GLN A 45 -2.74 -33.87 -1.55
CA GLN A 45 -2.67 -35.13 -0.82
C GLN A 45 -1.20 -35.57 -0.77
N GLY A 46 -0.60 -35.50 0.42
CA GLY A 46 0.86 -35.64 0.57
C GLY A 46 1.59 -34.53 -0.17
N VAL A 47 2.46 -34.91 -1.10
CA VAL A 47 3.16 -33.98 -2.02
C VAL A 47 2.47 -33.79 -3.37
N THR A 48 1.37 -34.52 -3.63
CA THR A 48 0.69 -34.52 -4.93
C THR A 48 -0.61 -33.73 -4.92
N LEU A 49 -0.90 -33.02 -6.01
CA LEU A 49 -2.23 -32.53 -6.33
C LEU A 49 -3.10 -33.70 -6.81
N VAL A 50 -4.34 -33.75 -6.32
CA VAL A 50 -5.34 -34.76 -6.70
C VAL A 50 -6.69 -34.09 -6.95
N ASN A 51 -7.47 -34.70 -7.85
CA ASN A 51 -8.84 -34.29 -8.12
C ASN A 51 -9.79 -34.69 -6.97
N THR A 52 -11.07 -34.33 -7.08
CA THR A 52 -12.12 -34.67 -6.12
C THR A 52 -12.29 -36.18 -5.91
N ASP A 53 -12.05 -37.00 -6.94
CA ASP A 53 -12.06 -38.47 -6.88
C ASP A 53 -10.79 -39.09 -6.28
N GLY A 54 -9.75 -38.27 -6.01
CA GLY A 54 -8.45 -38.72 -5.53
C GLY A 54 -7.47 -39.18 -6.63
N SER A 55 -7.83 -39.10 -7.91
CA SER A 55 -6.89 -39.30 -9.02
C SER A 55 -5.80 -38.24 -9.02
N ARG A 56 -4.55 -38.61 -9.34
CA ARG A 56 -3.43 -37.65 -9.38
C ARG A 56 -3.62 -36.66 -10.53
N PHE A 57 -3.62 -35.38 -10.19
CA PHE A 57 -3.60 -34.30 -11.15
C PHE A 57 -2.15 -33.90 -11.45
N VAL A 58 -1.84 -33.65 -12.72
CA VAL A 58 -0.56 -33.06 -13.14
C VAL A 58 -0.88 -31.88 -14.04
N VAL A 59 -0.38 -30.71 -13.66
CA VAL A 59 -0.56 -29.43 -14.35
C VAL A 59 0.10 -29.48 -15.74
N ALA A 60 -0.74 -29.47 -16.77
CA ALA A 60 -0.42 -29.09 -18.13
C ALA A 60 -0.71 -27.57 -18.22
N GLY A 61 0.22 -26.76 -17.72
CA GLY A 61 -0.02 -25.36 -17.41
C GLY A 61 0.46 -24.40 -18.48
N ILE A 62 -0.15 -23.22 -18.53
CA ILE A 62 0.34 -22.08 -19.34
C ILE A 62 0.05 -20.74 -18.63
N ASN A 63 0.95 -19.77 -18.76
CA ASN A 63 0.73 -18.39 -18.32
C ASN A 63 -0.04 -17.60 -19.39
N MET A 64 -0.85 -16.65 -18.94
CA MET A 64 -1.59 -15.69 -19.75
C MET A 64 -1.52 -14.32 -19.07
N GLU A 65 -0.63 -13.46 -19.57
CA GLU A 65 -0.42 -12.10 -19.08
C GLU A 65 -1.40 -11.16 -19.77
N MET A 66 -2.53 -10.87 -19.10
CA MET A 66 -3.70 -10.29 -19.77
C MET A 66 -4.50 -9.27 -18.96
N TYR A 67 -4.19 -9.04 -17.68
CA TYR A 67 -5.00 -8.15 -16.83
C TYR A 67 -4.15 -7.27 -15.90
N ARG A 68 -3.04 -6.75 -16.45
CA ARG A 68 -2.24 -5.68 -15.82
C ARG A 68 -1.82 -4.62 -16.84
N ASP A 69 -1.04 -3.68 -16.33
CA ASP A 69 -0.76 -2.36 -16.89
C ASP A 69 -0.47 -2.27 -18.41
N TYR A 70 -0.99 -1.19 -19.02
CA TYR A 70 -0.70 -0.82 -20.40
C TYR A 70 0.70 -0.19 -20.55
N ASP A 71 1.31 0.32 -19.47
CA ASP A 71 2.56 1.09 -19.50
C ASP A 71 3.76 0.34 -20.10
N ASN A 72 3.77 -1.00 -20.10
CA ASN A 72 4.78 -1.80 -20.80
C ASN A 72 4.56 -1.90 -22.34
N GLY A 73 3.53 -1.25 -22.89
CA GLY A 73 3.21 -1.24 -24.31
C GLY A 73 2.42 -2.46 -24.82
N CYS A 74 2.04 -3.39 -23.94
CA CYS A 74 1.52 -4.71 -24.32
C CYS A 74 0.03 -4.94 -24.01
N GLY A 75 -0.67 -3.96 -23.42
CA GLY A 75 -2.09 -4.10 -23.04
C GLY A 75 -3.08 -4.27 -24.22
N TRP A 76 -2.64 -4.19 -25.48
CA TRP A 76 -3.42 -4.69 -26.62
C TRP A 76 -3.69 -6.20 -26.53
N VAL A 77 -2.86 -6.96 -25.78
CA VAL A 77 -3.15 -8.36 -25.41
C VAL A 77 -4.45 -8.43 -24.60
N THR A 78 -4.64 -7.55 -23.62
CA THR A 78 -5.85 -7.47 -22.77
C THR A 78 -7.13 -7.31 -23.60
N ASP A 79 -7.21 -6.26 -24.42
CA ASP A 79 -8.41 -5.97 -25.20
C ASP A 79 -8.61 -6.96 -26.37
N GLY A 80 -7.51 -7.33 -27.04
CA GLY A 80 -7.52 -8.31 -28.12
C GLY A 80 -8.03 -9.67 -27.63
N THR A 81 -7.40 -10.25 -26.60
CA THR A 81 -7.79 -11.56 -26.06
C THR A 81 -9.22 -11.58 -25.55
N TYR A 82 -9.69 -10.48 -24.92
CA TYR A 82 -11.04 -10.42 -24.39
C TYR A 82 -12.14 -10.48 -25.47
N ALA A 83 -11.91 -9.86 -26.63
CA ALA A 83 -12.87 -9.87 -27.75
C ALA A 83 -13.11 -11.27 -28.34
N ILE A 84 -12.10 -12.14 -28.29
CA ILE A 84 -12.07 -13.50 -28.91
C ILE A 84 -11.92 -14.63 -27.89
N ARG A 85 -12.10 -14.34 -26.59
CA ARG A 85 -11.82 -15.20 -25.44
C ARG A 85 -12.26 -16.67 -25.57
N GLY A 86 -13.42 -16.93 -26.17
CA GLY A 86 -13.88 -18.31 -26.44
C GLY A 86 -12.97 -19.06 -27.41
N VAL A 87 -12.68 -18.47 -28.58
CA VAL A 87 -11.80 -19.05 -29.62
C VAL A 87 -10.38 -19.28 -29.09
N MET A 88 -9.90 -18.32 -28.29
CA MET A 88 -8.62 -18.41 -27.59
C MET A 88 -8.62 -19.60 -26.60
N ALA A 89 -9.64 -19.71 -25.75
CA ALA A 89 -9.77 -20.80 -24.78
C ALA A 89 -9.95 -22.17 -25.45
N ASP A 90 -10.61 -22.25 -26.61
CA ASP A 90 -10.70 -23.46 -27.44
C ASP A 90 -9.32 -23.91 -27.94
N LYS A 91 -8.47 -22.99 -28.40
CA LYS A 91 -7.09 -23.29 -28.81
C LYS A 91 -6.23 -23.74 -27.64
N VAL A 92 -6.27 -23.01 -26.52
CA VAL A 92 -5.52 -23.37 -25.30
C VAL A 92 -5.92 -24.79 -24.87
N LYS A 93 -7.22 -25.11 -24.87
CA LYS A 93 -7.69 -26.47 -24.57
C LYS A 93 -7.19 -27.50 -25.59
N ALA A 94 -7.22 -27.17 -26.88
CA ALA A 94 -6.77 -28.05 -27.97
C ALA A 94 -5.25 -28.34 -27.95
N LEU A 95 -4.43 -27.53 -27.26
CA LEU A 95 -3.02 -27.85 -27.00
C LEU A 95 -2.82 -28.94 -25.95
N GLY A 96 -3.86 -29.31 -25.19
CA GLY A 96 -3.78 -30.24 -24.05
C GLY A 96 -3.66 -29.56 -22.68
N VAL A 97 -3.82 -28.23 -22.60
CA VAL A 97 -3.76 -27.47 -21.34
C VAL A 97 -4.91 -27.87 -20.40
N ASN A 98 -4.61 -27.92 -19.10
CA ASN A 98 -5.55 -28.22 -18.03
C ASN A 98 -5.55 -27.18 -16.90
N ALA A 99 -4.63 -26.22 -16.90
CA ALA A 99 -4.63 -25.08 -16.00
C ALA A 99 -4.02 -23.84 -16.68
N VAL A 100 -4.59 -22.66 -16.42
CA VAL A 100 -4.07 -21.37 -16.87
C VAL A 100 -3.70 -20.54 -15.66
N ARG A 101 -2.48 -20.03 -15.61
CA ARG A 101 -2.04 -18.99 -14.68
C ARG A 101 -2.37 -17.64 -15.33
N LEU A 102 -3.39 -16.98 -14.80
CA LEU A 102 -4.04 -15.81 -15.40
C LEU A 102 -3.61 -14.58 -14.60
N ASN A 103 -2.63 -13.87 -15.13
CA ASN A 103 -1.91 -12.84 -14.40
C ASN A 103 -2.65 -11.50 -14.46
N TYR A 104 -2.71 -10.83 -13.32
CA TYR A 104 -3.40 -9.56 -13.15
C TYR A 104 -2.64 -8.61 -12.24
N SER A 105 -3.05 -7.34 -12.18
CA SER A 105 -2.73 -6.44 -11.05
C SER A 105 -4.01 -6.09 -10.33
N TYR A 106 -4.03 -6.10 -8.99
CA TYR A 106 -5.26 -5.75 -8.25
C TYR A 106 -5.76 -4.34 -8.60
N ARG A 107 -4.84 -3.38 -8.79
CA ARG A 107 -5.16 -2.00 -9.21
C ARG A 107 -5.77 -1.95 -10.60
N PHE A 108 -5.32 -2.82 -11.51
CA PHE A 108 -5.90 -2.96 -12.85
C PHE A 108 -7.31 -3.56 -12.81
N LEU A 109 -7.56 -4.58 -11.99
CA LEU A 109 -8.90 -5.17 -11.84
C LEU A 109 -9.89 -4.29 -11.05
N GLN A 110 -9.39 -3.38 -10.22
CA GLN A 110 -10.21 -2.35 -9.54
C GLN A 110 -10.79 -1.32 -10.52
N GLN A 111 -10.18 -1.13 -11.70
CA GLN A 111 -10.72 -0.28 -12.75
C GLN A 111 -12.08 -0.82 -13.26
N SER A 112 -13.00 0.10 -13.52
CA SER A 112 -14.39 -0.22 -13.88
C SER A 112 -14.49 -1.19 -15.06
N GLY A 113 -15.04 -2.39 -14.81
CA GLY A 113 -15.25 -3.44 -15.81
C GLY A 113 -14.13 -4.47 -15.94
N ASN A 114 -12.89 -4.19 -15.51
CA ASN A 114 -11.76 -5.11 -15.70
C ASN A 114 -11.91 -6.41 -14.90
N LEU A 115 -12.39 -6.36 -13.65
CA LEU A 115 -12.77 -7.58 -12.91
C LEU A 115 -13.84 -8.40 -13.65
N THR A 116 -14.78 -7.76 -14.36
CA THR A 116 -15.80 -8.50 -15.14
C THR A 116 -15.15 -9.18 -16.35
N ARG A 117 -14.26 -8.49 -17.07
CA ARG A 117 -13.49 -9.06 -18.18
C ARG A 117 -12.64 -10.26 -17.75
N PHE A 118 -11.98 -10.15 -16.58
CA PHE A 118 -11.21 -11.23 -15.96
C PHE A 118 -12.08 -12.44 -15.62
N LEU A 119 -13.22 -12.22 -14.96
CA LEU A 119 -14.15 -13.29 -14.58
C LEU A 119 -14.83 -13.96 -15.79
N ASP A 120 -15.09 -13.22 -16.86
CA ASP A 120 -15.58 -13.76 -18.13
C ASP A 120 -14.53 -14.66 -18.81
N MET A 121 -13.26 -14.22 -18.84
CA MET A 121 -12.14 -15.04 -19.33
C MET A 121 -11.96 -16.30 -18.48
N ALA A 122 -11.98 -16.17 -17.15
CA ALA A 122 -11.91 -17.29 -16.22
C ALA A 122 -13.06 -18.29 -16.43
N GLN A 123 -14.27 -17.81 -16.74
CA GLN A 123 -15.40 -18.67 -17.08
C GLN A 123 -15.21 -19.40 -18.41
N GLU A 124 -14.72 -18.76 -19.48
CA GLU A 124 -14.45 -19.45 -20.76
C GLU A 124 -13.42 -20.58 -20.61
N LEU A 125 -12.41 -20.39 -19.75
CA LEU A 125 -11.41 -21.41 -19.42
C LEU A 125 -12.01 -22.54 -18.58
N ALA A 126 -12.75 -22.22 -17.51
CA ALA A 126 -13.37 -23.19 -16.62
C ALA A 126 -14.46 -24.04 -17.31
N ASN A 127 -15.26 -23.43 -18.19
CA ASN A 127 -16.26 -24.13 -19.02
C ASN A 127 -15.63 -25.23 -19.90
N ARG A 128 -14.35 -25.11 -20.25
CA ARG A 128 -13.58 -26.09 -21.03
C ARG A 128 -12.81 -27.10 -20.16
N GLY A 129 -13.11 -27.15 -18.86
CA GLY A 129 -12.43 -28.04 -17.92
C GLY A 129 -10.94 -27.70 -17.79
N MET A 130 -10.62 -26.43 -17.59
CA MET A 130 -9.29 -25.96 -17.22
C MET A 130 -9.38 -25.21 -15.88
N TYR A 131 -8.44 -25.47 -14.97
CA TYR A 131 -8.31 -24.68 -13.76
C TYR A 131 -7.83 -23.26 -14.09
N VAL A 132 -8.26 -22.29 -13.31
CA VAL A 132 -7.82 -20.89 -13.41
C VAL A 132 -7.05 -20.53 -12.15
N MET A 133 -5.81 -20.11 -12.33
CA MET A 133 -4.91 -19.67 -11.29
C MET A 133 -4.73 -18.15 -11.40
N PRO A 134 -5.59 -17.33 -10.75
CA PRO A 134 -5.32 -15.89 -10.61
C PRO A 134 -3.98 -15.67 -9.90
N SER A 135 -3.06 -14.89 -10.49
CA SER A 135 -1.80 -14.44 -9.89
C SER A 135 -1.67 -12.91 -9.88
N ASP A 136 -1.44 -12.31 -8.71
CA ASP A 136 -1.28 -10.85 -8.58
C ASP A 136 0.18 -10.42 -8.82
N HIS A 137 0.40 -9.83 -9.98
CA HIS A 137 1.69 -9.39 -10.49
C HIS A 137 2.14 -8.01 -9.94
N THR A 138 1.38 -7.41 -9.01
CA THR A 138 1.69 -6.09 -8.42
C THR A 138 2.94 -6.10 -7.52
N TYR A 139 3.35 -7.25 -7.00
CA TYR A 139 4.42 -7.38 -5.99
C TYR A 139 5.72 -8.01 -6.51
N THR A 140 5.81 -8.21 -7.83
CA THR A 140 6.97 -8.85 -8.47
C THR A 140 8.25 -8.05 -8.27
N GLY A 141 9.29 -8.72 -7.74
CA GLY A 141 10.54 -8.08 -7.34
C GLY A 141 10.46 -7.25 -6.05
N GLY A 142 9.28 -7.11 -5.44
CA GLY A 142 9.03 -6.26 -4.28
C GLY A 142 8.89 -7.00 -2.94
N VAL A 143 8.86 -6.23 -1.86
CA VAL A 143 8.59 -6.74 -0.50
C VAL A 143 7.08 -6.82 -0.22
N LEU A 144 6.67 -7.75 0.64
CA LEU A 144 5.25 -8.04 0.92
C LEU A 144 4.64 -7.23 2.09
N SER A 145 5.28 -6.15 2.54
CA SER A 145 4.81 -5.36 3.70
C SER A 145 3.47 -4.65 3.46
N SER A 146 3.14 -4.31 2.20
CA SER A 146 1.86 -3.74 1.78
C SER A 146 0.95 -4.75 1.05
N ALA A 147 1.26 -6.05 1.12
CA ALA A 147 0.63 -7.08 0.28
C ALA A 147 -0.82 -7.43 0.65
N SER A 148 -1.32 -6.87 1.75
CA SER A 148 -2.72 -6.93 2.15
C SER A 148 -3.66 -6.10 1.27
N ALA A 149 -3.15 -5.14 0.49
CA ALA A 149 -3.95 -4.35 -0.45
C ALA A 149 -4.60 -5.19 -1.57
N SER A 150 -3.98 -6.32 -1.95
CA SER A 150 -4.54 -7.32 -2.88
C SER A 150 -5.73 -8.11 -2.31
N TYR A 151 -5.84 -8.24 -0.98
CA TYR A 151 -6.79 -9.17 -0.34
C TYR A 151 -8.27 -8.93 -0.73
N PRO A 152 -8.78 -7.70 -0.85
CA PRO A 152 -10.13 -7.45 -1.34
C PRO A 152 -10.34 -7.90 -2.79
N MET A 153 -9.33 -7.81 -3.65
CA MET A 153 -9.42 -8.28 -5.04
C MET A 153 -9.37 -9.80 -5.13
N MET A 154 -8.49 -10.47 -4.38
CA MET A 154 -8.49 -11.94 -4.26
C MET A 154 -9.89 -12.45 -3.86
N LYS A 155 -10.49 -11.83 -2.83
CA LYS A 155 -11.85 -12.16 -2.38
C LYS A 155 -12.90 -11.87 -3.47
N SER A 156 -12.76 -10.78 -4.22
CA SER A 156 -13.69 -10.43 -5.31
C SER A 156 -13.63 -11.41 -6.48
N ILE A 157 -12.44 -11.94 -6.81
CA ILE A 157 -12.27 -13.03 -7.78
C ILE A 157 -12.91 -14.32 -7.27
N ILE A 158 -12.68 -14.67 -6.00
CA ILE A 158 -13.28 -15.84 -5.34
C ILE A 158 -14.81 -15.75 -5.36
N ASP A 159 -15.38 -14.64 -4.89
CA ASP A 159 -16.84 -14.44 -4.86
C ASP A 159 -17.45 -14.36 -6.27
N GLY A 160 -16.73 -13.79 -7.25
CA GLY A 160 -17.15 -13.77 -8.65
C GLY A 160 -17.23 -15.15 -9.29
N MET A 161 -16.22 -16.01 -9.07
CA MET A 161 -16.24 -17.39 -9.55
C MET A 161 -17.25 -18.25 -8.77
N ARG A 162 -17.39 -18.04 -7.46
CA ARG A 162 -18.40 -18.66 -6.59
C ARG A 162 -19.82 -18.34 -7.07
N ALA A 163 -20.11 -17.07 -7.40
CA ALA A 163 -21.39 -16.64 -7.95
C ALA A 163 -21.71 -17.24 -9.33
N ARG A 164 -20.67 -17.55 -10.14
CA ARG A 164 -20.79 -18.26 -11.42
C ARG A 164 -20.86 -19.79 -11.27
N GLY A 165 -20.73 -20.33 -10.05
CA GLY A 165 -20.71 -21.78 -9.80
C GLY A 165 -19.38 -22.47 -10.10
N LEU A 166 -18.29 -21.70 -10.22
CA LEU A 166 -16.99 -22.13 -10.76
C LEU A 166 -15.82 -22.06 -9.75
N GLU A 167 -16.09 -21.83 -8.45
CA GLU A 167 -15.05 -21.81 -7.41
C GLU A 167 -14.19 -23.10 -7.38
N SER A 168 -14.75 -24.24 -7.78
CA SER A 168 -14.03 -25.52 -7.92
C SER A 168 -12.91 -25.53 -8.97
N TYR A 169 -12.83 -24.50 -9.84
CA TYR A 169 -11.77 -24.32 -10.81
C TYR A 169 -10.69 -23.33 -10.35
N LEU A 170 -10.85 -22.67 -9.20
CA LEU A 170 -9.85 -21.73 -8.70
C LEU A 170 -8.67 -22.44 -8.00
N ILE A 171 -7.47 -22.00 -8.36
CA ILE A 171 -6.24 -22.24 -7.59
C ILE A 171 -5.67 -20.86 -7.25
N MET A 172 -5.79 -20.39 -6.02
CA MET A 172 -5.36 -19.01 -5.72
C MET A 172 -3.83 -18.92 -5.70
N ASN A 173 -3.23 -18.03 -6.49
CA ASN A 173 -1.81 -17.69 -6.41
C ASN A 173 -1.69 -16.25 -5.87
N PRO A 174 -1.40 -16.04 -4.56
CA PRO A 174 -1.58 -14.74 -3.92
C PRO A 174 -0.81 -13.61 -4.60
N TRP A 175 0.45 -13.83 -4.93
CA TRP A 175 1.34 -12.84 -5.52
C TRP A 175 2.39 -13.52 -6.41
N ASN A 176 2.75 -12.86 -7.51
CA ASN A 176 3.82 -13.26 -8.42
C ASN A 176 5.19 -12.84 -7.86
N GLU A 177 6.14 -13.78 -7.77
CA GLU A 177 7.58 -13.51 -7.57
C GLU A 177 7.95 -12.43 -6.53
N PRO A 178 7.69 -12.62 -5.23
CA PRO A 178 8.26 -11.76 -4.18
C PRO A 178 9.78 -11.59 -4.33
N GLY A 179 10.26 -10.36 -4.12
CA GLY A 179 11.62 -9.92 -4.43
C GLY A 179 12.74 -10.58 -3.61
N PRO A 180 14.00 -10.20 -3.84
CA PRO A 180 15.15 -10.75 -3.10
C PRO A 180 15.26 -10.16 -1.69
N ASP A 181 14.72 -8.96 -1.46
CA ASP A 181 14.88 -8.21 -0.22
C ASP A 181 13.93 -8.65 0.91
N ILE A 182 12.98 -9.56 0.63
CA ILE A 182 12.12 -10.15 1.66
C ILE A 182 12.73 -11.44 2.21
N SER A 183 13.19 -11.37 3.45
CA SER A 183 13.76 -12.51 4.18
C SER A 183 12.79 -13.69 4.28
N VAL A 184 13.33 -14.90 4.45
CA VAL A 184 12.53 -16.14 4.55
C VAL A 184 11.49 -16.05 5.66
N SER A 185 11.83 -15.46 6.82
CA SER A 185 10.92 -15.27 7.95
C SER A 185 9.78 -14.28 7.63
N ALA A 186 10.08 -13.18 6.95
CA ALA A 186 9.07 -12.21 6.51
C ALA A 186 8.16 -12.80 5.42
N TRP A 187 8.71 -13.56 4.47
CA TRP A 187 7.92 -14.30 3.47
C TRP A 187 7.00 -15.33 4.14
N VAL A 188 7.52 -16.15 5.08
CA VAL A 188 6.71 -17.12 5.85
C VAL A 188 5.58 -16.43 6.60
N GLN A 189 5.82 -15.25 7.17
CA GLN A 189 4.76 -14.50 7.86
C GLN A 189 3.69 -13.99 6.88
N ALA A 190 4.09 -13.37 5.76
CA ALA A 190 3.15 -12.93 4.73
C ALA A 190 2.28 -14.08 4.19
N GLN A 191 2.85 -15.28 3.99
CA GLN A 191 2.08 -16.46 3.59
C GLN A 191 1.05 -16.88 4.66
N LYS A 192 1.39 -16.78 5.96
CA LYS A 192 0.45 -17.05 7.06
C LYS A 192 -0.68 -16.01 7.13
N ASP A 193 -0.36 -14.74 6.89
CA ASP A 193 -1.34 -13.66 6.92
C ASP A 193 -2.35 -13.77 5.77
N VAL A 194 -1.89 -14.06 4.54
CA VAL A 194 -2.81 -14.28 3.41
C VAL A 194 -3.61 -15.57 3.53
N LEU A 195 -3.04 -16.65 4.09
CA LEU A 195 -3.83 -17.85 4.42
C LEU A 195 -4.92 -17.54 5.43
N THR A 196 -4.60 -16.80 6.49
CA THR A 196 -5.57 -16.38 7.51
C THR A 196 -6.72 -15.61 6.86
N TYR A 197 -6.42 -14.66 5.95
CA TYR A 197 -7.46 -13.95 5.21
C TYR A 197 -8.25 -14.86 4.24
N LEU A 198 -7.58 -15.66 3.42
CA LEU A 198 -8.22 -16.52 2.42
C LEU A 198 -9.15 -17.55 3.06
N ARG A 199 -8.72 -18.19 4.16
CA ARG A 199 -9.51 -19.23 4.84
C ARG A 199 -10.63 -18.63 5.69
N ASN A 200 -10.34 -17.60 6.49
CA ASN A 200 -11.28 -17.09 7.51
C ASN A 200 -12.17 -15.95 6.99
N THR A 201 -11.70 -15.12 6.05
CA THR A 201 -12.40 -13.92 5.57
C THR A 201 -12.98 -14.07 4.16
N ALA A 202 -12.26 -14.73 3.24
CA ALA A 202 -12.77 -15.07 1.90
C ALA A 202 -13.49 -16.43 1.84
N GLY A 203 -13.33 -17.26 2.87
CA GLY A 203 -13.92 -18.60 2.99
C GLY A 203 -13.35 -19.64 2.02
N PHE A 204 -12.28 -19.34 1.29
CA PHE A 204 -11.78 -20.12 0.15
C PHE A 204 -11.12 -21.43 0.58
N GLN A 205 -11.67 -22.55 0.12
CA GLN A 205 -11.23 -23.90 0.51
C GLN A 205 -10.36 -24.62 -0.53
N GLY A 206 -10.20 -24.05 -1.73
CA GLY A 206 -9.37 -24.62 -2.80
C GLY A 206 -7.87 -24.57 -2.52
N VAL A 207 -7.08 -25.04 -3.48
CA VAL A 207 -5.60 -25.01 -3.40
C VAL A 207 -5.11 -23.55 -3.42
N VAL A 208 -4.13 -23.23 -2.57
CA VAL A 208 -3.33 -22.00 -2.70
C VAL A 208 -1.94 -22.40 -3.21
N VAL A 209 -1.46 -21.75 -4.27
CA VAL A 209 -0.10 -21.92 -4.79
C VAL A 209 0.72 -20.69 -4.44
N MET A 210 1.92 -20.87 -3.88
CA MET A 210 2.71 -19.78 -3.30
C MET A 210 4.08 -19.67 -3.95
N ASP A 211 4.34 -18.54 -4.59
CA ASP A 211 5.63 -18.21 -5.19
C ASP A 211 6.67 -17.95 -4.08
N GLY A 212 7.87 -18.52 -4.23
CA GLY A 212 8.97 -18.28 -3.30
C GLY A 212 9.49 -16.83 -3.31
N THR A 213 10.19 -16.43 -2.26
CA THR A 213 11.00 -15.21 -2.28
C THR A 213 12.21 -15.35 -3.22
N GLY A 214 12.84 -14.23 -3.56
CA GLY A 214 13.97 -14.17 -4.50
C GLY A 214 13.52 -14.46 -5.93
N TRP A 215 12.46 -13.81 -6.40
CA TRP A 215 11.87 -14.04 -7.74
C TRP A 215 11.46 -15.52 -7.94
N ALA A 216 10.78 -16.09 -6.94
CA ALA A 216 10.41 -17.52 -6.92
C ALA A 216 11.57 -18.51 -7.11
N THR A 217 12.81 -18.14 -6.73
CA THR A 217 13.98 -19.05 -6.79
C THR A 217 14.36 -19.67 -5.44
N LEU A 218 13.87 -19.18 -4.30
CA LEU A 218 14.17 -19.78 -2.99
C LEU A 218 13.44 -21.12 -2.77
N LEU A 219 14.20 -22.21 -2.83
CA LEU A 219 13.73 -23.55 -2.42
C LEU A 219 14.05 -23.83 -0.94
N ASP A 220 13.19 -23.40 -0.02
CA ASP A 220 13.28 -23.75 1.41
C ASP A 220 12.15 -24.71 1.82
N VAL A 221 12.49 -26.00 1.92
CA VAL A 221 11.59 -27.07 2.35
C VAL A 221 11.08 -26.88 3.78
N SER A 222 11.88 -26.29 4.68
CA SER A 222 11.50 -26.03 6.08
C SER A 222 10.49 -24.89 6.19
N ALA A 223 10.74 -23.79 5.49
CA ALA A 223 9.80 -22.68 5.36
C ALA A 223 8.46 -23.15 4.76
N PHE A 224 8.51 -23.96 3.69
CA PHE A 224 7.33 -24.52 3.04
C PHE A 224 6.55 -25.46 3.97
N GLN A 225 7.23 -26.33 4.73
CA GLN A 225 6.58 -27.19 5.74
C GLN A 225 5.99 -26.39 6.91
N SER A 226 6.60 -25.27 7.30
CA SER A 226 6.05 -24.32 8.30
C SER A 226 4.73 -23.70 7.84
N VAL A 227 4.66 -23.28 6.57
CA VAL A 227 3.43 -22.72 5.96
C VAL A 227 2.35 -23.80 5.76
N MET A 228 2.71 -25.01 5.33
CA MET A 228 1.78 -26.15 5.27
C MET A 228 1.18 -26.47 6.63
N SER A 229 2.02 -26.50 7.68
CA SER A 229 1.58 -26.78 9.05
C SER A 229 0.62 -25.72 9.58
N PHE A 230 0.77 -24.47 9.14
CA PHE A 230 -0.14 -23.37 9.48
C PHE A 230 -1.51 -23.50 8.77
N ASP A 231 -1.56 -23.79 7.46
CA ASP A 231 -2.84 -24.04 6.77
C ASP A 231 -3.56 -25.28 7.33
N ALA A 232 -2.81 -26.32 7.73
CA ALA A 232 -3.35 -27.46 8.45
C ALA A 232 -3.93 -27.06 9.82
N GLY A 233 -3.33 -26.09 10.52
CA GLY A 233 -3.89 -25.51 11.74
C GLY A 233 -5.23 -24.78 11.52
N LEU A 234 -5.41 -24.15 10.35
CA LEU A 234 -6.67 -23.47 9.99
C LEU A 234 -7.75 -24.43 9.47
N ARG A 235 -7.38 -25.56 8.86
CA ARG A 235 -8.32 -26.43 8.09
C ARG A 235 -8.33 -27.91 8.48
N GLY A 236 -7.54 -28.33 9.46
CA GLY A 236 -7.30 -29.73 9.82
C GLY A 236 -6.33 -30.46 8.87
N THR A 237 -6.27 -30.09 7.59
CA THR A 237 -5.30 -30.58 6.61
C THR A 237 -4.82 -29.45 5.71
N ALA A 238 -3.54 -29.41 5.37
CA ALA A 238 -2.97 -28.43 4.44
C ALA A 238 -3.55 -28.60 3.02
N ASN A 239 -3.86 -27.48 2.36
CA ASN A 239 -4.21 -27.41 0.94
C ASN A 239 -3.45 -26.27 0.26
N VAL A 240 -2.12 -26.32 0.40
CA VAL A 240 -1.15 -25.36 -0.16
C VAL A 240 -0.04 -26.09 -0.92
N ALA A 241 0.45 -25.46 -1.99
CA ALA A 241 1.60 -25.90 -2.78
C ALA A 241 2.50 -24.71 -3.12
N PHE A 242 3.73 -24.97 -3.57
CA PHE A 242 4.74 -23.92 -3.76
C PHE A 242 5.20 -23.86 -5.22
N SER A 243 5.31 -22.63 -5.74
CA SER A 243 5.69 -22.32 -7.12
C SER A 243 7.14 -21.85 -7.17
N MET A 244 7.90 -22.40 -8.12
CA MET A 244 9.30 -22.06 -8.36
C MET A 244 9.49 -21.73 -9.84
N HIS A 245 10.15 -20.61 -10.15
CA HIS A 245 10.24 -20.11 -11.54
C HIS A 245 11.62 -20.39 -12.14
N LEU A 246 11.64 -20.70 -13.44
CA LEU A 246 12.81 -21.26 -14.12
C LEU A 246 13.05 -20.60 -15.48
N TYR A 247 14.27 -20.11 -15.64
CA TYR A 247 14.76 -19.42 -16.84
C TYR A 247 16.24 -19.78 -17.07
N PRO A 248 16.82 -19.58 -18.27
CA PRO A 248 18.17 -20.08 -18.58
C PRO A 248 19.32 -19.61 -17.67
N ASN A 249 19.16 -18.46 -16.98
CA ASN A 249 20.09 -17.99 -15.95
C ASN A 249 20.01 -18.78 -14.62
N ILE A 250 18.95 -19.56 -14.40
CA ILE A 250 18.64 -20.30 -13.16
C ILE A 250 19.03 -21.78 -13.35
N THR A 251 20.34 -22.05 -13.43
CA THR A 251 20.88 -23.36 -13.82
C THR A 251 20.93 -24.41 -12.72
N GLY A 252 21.07 -24.01 -11.44
CA GLY A 252 21.26 -24.93 -10.31
C GLY A 252 19.96 -25.50 -9.72
N LEU A 253 18.83 -24.81 -9.88
CA LEU A 253 17.57 -25.11 -9.20
C LEU A 253 16.83 -26.37 -9.73
N PRO A 254 16.75 -26.68 -11.05
CA PRO A 254 15.89 -27.75 -11.56
C PRO A 254 16.13 -29.14 -10.94
N SER A 255 17.39 -29.52 -10.69
CA SER A 255 17.73 -30.81 -10.08
C SER A 255 17.35 -30.91 -8.60
N GLN A 256 17.40 -29.77 -7.90
CA GLN A 256 17.01 -29.65 -6.49
C GLN A 256 15.49 -29.78 -6.34
N LEU A 257 14.71 -29.15 -7.23
CA LEU A 257 13.24 -29.25 -7.26
C LEU A 257 12.76 -30.70 -7.35
N TRP A 258 13.37 -31.53 -8.20
CA TRP A 258 13.01 -32.94 -8.30
C TRP A 258 13.25 -33.69 -6.98
N THR A 259 14.25 -33.31 -6.19
CA THR A 259 14.57 -33.93 -4.90
C THR A 259 13.62 -33.43 -3.80
N ALA A 260 13.35 -32.12 -3.76
CA ALA A 260 12.40 -31.50 -2.82
C ALA A 260 10.95 -31.92 -3.06
N ALA A 261 10.57 -32.29 -4.28
CA ALA A 261 9.22 -32.77 -4.62
C ALA A 261 8.79 -34.05 -3.88
N ARG A 262 9.72 -34.77 -3.24
CA ARG A 262 9.43 -35.91 -2.34
C ARG A 262 8.99 -35.47 -0.94
N GLN A 263 9.17 -34.21 -0.59
CA GLN A 263 9.05 -33.66 0.77
C GLN A 263 7.97 -32.57 0.87
N VAL A 264 7.72 -31.84 -0.22
CA VAL A 264 6.75 -30.73 -0.30
C VAL A 264 6.07 -30.71 -1.67
N PRO A 265 4.78 -30.31 -1.75
CA PRO A 265 4.04 -30.18 -3.00
C PRO A 265 4.56 -28.99 -3.82
N LEU A 266 5.32 -29.29 -4.88
CA LEU A 266 5.93 -28.32 -5.79
C LEU A 266 5.27 -28.29 -7.17
N VAL A 267 5.23 -27.11 -7.77
CA VAL A 267 4.93 -26.85 -9.19
C VAL A 267 5.94 -25.83 -9.73
N ILE A 268 6.16 -25.81 -11.04
CA ILE A 268 6.93 -24.74 -11.69
C ILE A 268 5.92 -23.79 -12.33
N GLY A 269 5.74 -22.60 -11.74
CA GLY A 269 4.75 -21.60 -12.15
C GLY A 269 5.12 -20.84 -13.42
N GLU A 270 6.41 -20.79 -13.76
CA GLU A 270 6.93 -20.20 -14.99
C GLU A 270 8.16 -20.99 -15.45
N LEU A 271 8.18 -21.34 -16.74
CA LEU A 271 9.35 -21.88 -17.43
C LEU A 271 9.46 -21.21 -18.80
N GLY A 272 10.43 -20.28 -18.93
CA GLY A 272 10.70 -19.55 -20.17
C GLY A 272 11.96 -20.04 -20.90
N GLN A 273 12.05 -19.72 -22.19
CA GLN A 273 13.25 -19.93 -23.01
C GLN A 273 14.23 -18.75 -22.96
N GLU A 274 13.83 -17.59 -22.45
CA GLU A 274 14.72 -16.50 -22.02
C GLU A 274 14.17 -15.85 -20.75
N ASN A 275 15.07 -15.28 -19.93
CA ASN A 275 14.72 -14.25 -18.96
C ASN A 275 14.91 -12.89 -19.65
N PRO A 276 13.84 -12.13 -19.99
CA PRO A 276 13.95 -10.93 -20.82
C PRO A 276 14.94 -9.90 -20.24
N GLY A 277 16.04 -9.67 -20.97
CA GLY A 277 17.13 -8.76 -20.55
C GLY A 277 18.13 -9.35 -19.55
N ALA A 278 17.91 -10.56 -19.01
CA ALA A 278 18.77 -11.19 -18.00
C ALA A 278 19.37 -12.55 -18.43
N SER A 279 18.89 -13.18 -19.51
CA SER A 279 19.52 -14.35 -20.13
C SER A 279 19.48 -14.27 -21.66
N PRO A 280 20.36 -14.98 -22.38
CA PRO A 280 20.14 -15.28 -23.79
C PRO A 280 18.97 -16.27 -23.95
N LEU A 281 18.49 -16.38 -25.19
CA LEU A 281 17.50 -17.35 -25.64
C LEU A 281 18.09 -18.77 -25.71
N ASP A 282 17.61 -19.69 -24.87
CA ASP A 282 17.94 -21.12 -24.92
C ASP A 282 16.70 -22.04 -24.81
N PRO A 283 16.15 -22.52 -25.95
CA PRO A 283 15.10 -23.53 -25.96
C PRO A 283 15.53 -24.90 -25.40
N ASN A 284 16.84 -25.19 -25.29
CA ASN A 284 17.32 -26.45 -24.73
C ASN A 284 17.21 -26.49 -23.19
N TYR A 285 17.31 -25.34 -22.51
CA TYR A 285 16.99 -25.22 -21.08
C TYR A 285 15.57 -25.71 -20.79
N VAL A 286 14.59 -25.24 -21.56
CA VAL A 286 13.18 -25.64 -21.44
C VAL A 286 13.01 -27.12 -21.75
N LYS A 287 13.57 -27.60 -22.86
CA LYS A 287 13.50 -29.01 -23.28
C LYS A 287 14.15 -29.97 -22.26
N SER A 288 15.27 -29.59 -21.67
CA SER A 288 15.98 -30.38 -20.65
C SER A 288 15.25 -30.34 -19.30
N THR A 289 14.67 -29.21 -18.91
CA THR A 289 13.82 -29.09 -17.72
C THR A 289 12.55 -29.93 -17.84
N ILE A 290 11.87 -29.90 -18.99
CA ILE A 290 10.74 -30.79 -19.29
C ILE A 290 11.17 -32.27 -19.20
N SER A 291 12.34 -32.63 -19.75
CA SER A 291 12.88 -33.99 -19.65
C SER A 291 13.17 -34.41 -18.21
N GLY A 292 13.77 -33.53 -17.39
CA GLY A 292 14.02 -33.76 -15.97
C GLY A 292 12.73 -33.91 -15.16
N PHE A 293 11.71 -33.12 -15.47
CA PHE A 293 10.38 -33.27 -14.87
C PHE A 293 9.77 -34.63 -15.22
N LEU A 294 9.71 -35.00 -16.50
CA LEU A 294 9.06 -36.25 -16.92
C LEU A 294 9.77 -37.49 -16.35
N ASN A 295 11.11 -37.51 -16.35
CA ASN A 295 11.89 -38.68 -15.94
C ASN A 295 12.16 -38.75 -14.42
N THR A 296 12.18 -37.62 -13.71
CA THR A 296 12.57 -37.56 -12.29
C THR A 296 11.56 -36.79 -11.43
N GLY A 297 11.17 -35.58 -11.84
CA GLY A 297 10.27 -34.72 -11.05
C GLY A 297 8.89 -35.34 -10.79
N MET A 298 8.19 -35.79 -11.83
CA MET A 298 6.85 -36.36 -11.74
C MET A 298 6.86 -37.70 -10.95
N PRO A 299 7.78 -38.66 -11.19
CA PRO A 299 7.94 -39.83 -10.31
C PRO A 299 8.22 -39.49 -8.85
N ASN A 300 8.93 -38.39 -8.58
CA ASN A 300 9.26 -37.94 -7.23
C ASN A 300 8.11 -37.24 -6.49
N GLY A 301 7.07 -36.76 -7.21
CA GLY A 301 5.90 -36.12 -6.62
C GLY A 301 5.52 -34.77 -7.24
N HIS A 302 6.37 -34.20 -8.10
CA HIS A 302 6.19 -32.85 -8.66
C HIS A 302 4.89 -32.72 -9.46
N ASN A 303 4.23 -31.57 -9.37
CA ASN A 303 2.82 -31.44 -9.76
C ASN A 303 2.58 -30.88 -11.15
N GLY A 304 3.63 -30.43 -11.84
CA GLY A 304 3.59 -30.06 -13.26
C GLY A 304 4.37 -28.78 -13.54
N LEU A 305 4.19 -28.26 -14.75
CA LEU A 305 4.89 -27.09 -15.29
C LEU A 305 3.87 -26.16 -15.94
N PHE A 306 4.08 -24.85 -15.79
CA PHE A 306 3.43 -23.82 -16.57
C PHE A 306 4.40 -23.23 -17.59
N ALA A 307 4.01 -23.18 -18.86
CA ALA A 307 4.78 -22.47 -19.87
C ALA A 307 4.69 -20.96 -19.69
N TRP A 308 5.81 -20.26 -19.79
CA TRP A 308 5.84 -18.82 -20.08
C TRP A 308 6.18 -18.70 -21.58
N ILE A 309 5.31 -18.18 -22.47
CA ILE A 309 3.94 -17.67 -22.23
C ILE A 309 3.03 -17.81 -23.47
N PHE A 310 1.69 -17.91 -23.30
CA PHE A 310 0.76 -18.15 -24.42
C PHE A 310 0.75 -17.03 -25.48
N ALA A 311 0.54 -15.80 -25.03
CA ALA A 311 0.43 -14.60 -25.85
C ALA A 311 0.97 -13.42 -25.03
N TRP A 312 2.09 -12.84 -25.47
CA TRP A 312 2.71 -11.66 -24.85
C TRP A 312 3.69 -11.03 -25.84
N CYS A 313 4.34 -9.94 -25.41
CA CYS A 313 5.24 -9.12 -26.22
C CYS A 313 6.74 -9.46 -26.07
N ASP A 314 7.11 -10.49 -25.29
CA ASP A 314 8.48 -11.01 -25.20
C ASP A 314 8.72 -12.17 -26.19
N SER A 315 9.95 -12.69 -26.32
CA SER A 315 10.22 -13.81 -27.23
C SER A 315 9.86 -15.19 -26.66
N ASN A 316 9.31 -15.26 -25.44
CA ASN A 316 8.73 -16.47 -24.87
C ASN A 316 7.31 -16.76 -25.39
N ASN A 317 6.70 -15.82 -26.11
CA ASN A 317 5.40 -15.95 -26.76
C ASN A 317 5.27 -17.24 -27.61
N MET A 318 4.15 -17.96 -27.44
CA MET A 318 3.85 -19.21 -28.13
C MET A 318 3.14 -19.04 -29.48
N LEU A 319 2.79 -17.82 -29.92
CA LEU A 319 2.04 -17.53 -31.17
C LEU A 319 2.79 -16.55 -32.10
N GLU A 320 2.92 -16.88 -33.38
CA GLU A 320 3.78 -16.09 -34.30
C GLU A 320 3.11 -14.79 -34.78
N ASP A 321 1.83 -14.87 -35.11
CA ASP A 321 1.04 -13.79 -35.73
C ASP A 321 0.59 -12.71 -34.74
N TRP A 322 0.64 -12.99 -33.43
CA TRP A 322 0.27 -12.03 -32.38
C TRP A 322 1.44 -11.15 -31.90
N THR A 323 2.40 -10.88 -32.79
CA THR A 323 3.46 -9.88 -32.58
C THR A 323 3.10 -8.50 -33.15
N ASP A 324 2.00 -8.39 -33.90
CA ASP A 324 1.45 -7.15 -34.44
C ASP A 324 0.02 -6.91 -33.89
N PRO A 325 -0.24 -5.80 -33.16
CA PRO A 325 -1.58 -5.48 -32.65
C PRO A 325 -2.63 -5.20 -33.75
N ALA A 326 -2.23 -5.03 -35.02
CA ALA A 326 -3.14 -4.90 -36.15
C ALA A 326 -3.68 -6.26 -36.67
N VAL A 327 -3.11 -7.39 -36.24
CA VAL A 327 -3.52 -8.74 -36.67
C VAL A 327 -4.41 -9.39 -35.61
N PRO A 328 -5.74 -9.50 -35.82
CA PRO A 328 -6.60 -10.19 -34.88
C PRO A 328 -6.34 -11.70 -34.92
N TYR A 329 -6.01 -12.27 -33.77
CA TYR A 329 -5.80 -13.70 -33.58
C TYR A 329 -6.99 -14.54 -34.10
N SER A 330 -6.68 -15.75 -34.55
CA SER A 330 -7.63 -16.72 -35.11
C SER A 330 -7.42 -18.13 -34.56
N ALA A 331 -8.43 -19.00 -34.69
CA ALA A 331 -8.24 -20.43 -34.40
C ALA A 331 -7.08 -21.05 -35.21
N SER A 332 -6.80 -20.51 -36.39
CA SER A 332 -5.70 -20.86 -37.29
C SER A 332 -4.32 -20.34 -36.88
N SER A 333 -4.21 -19.40 -35.93
CA SER A 333 -2.94 -18.75 -35.54
C SER A 333 -1.82 -19.76 -35.25
N PRO A 334 -0.66 -19.68 -35.94
CA PRO A 334 0.39 -20.67 -35.84
C PRO A 334 1.15 -20.56 -34.51
N LEU A 335 1.70 -21.70 -34.05
CA LEU A 335 2.56 -21.74 -32.87
C LEU A 335 3.99 -21.35 -33.27
N THR A 336 4.65 -20.53 -32.46
CA THR A 336 6.11 -20.32 -32.57
C THR A 336 6.87 -21.63 -32.37
N ALA A 337 8.16 -21.64 -32.68
CA ALA A 337 9.06 -22.73 -32.31
C ALA A 337 8.98 -23.08 -30.80
N HIS A 338 8.70 -22.10 -29.93
CA HIS A 338 8.46 -22.32 -28.50
C HIS A 338 7.13 -23.04 -28.23
N GLY A 339 6.04 -22.58 -28.87
CA GLY A 339 4.73 -23.22 -28.76
C GLY A 339 4.73 -24.68 -29.28
N VAL A 340 5.45 -24.93 -30.38
CA VAL A 340 5.72 -26.28 -30.90
C VAL A 340 6.53 -27.12 -29.91
N LEU A 341 7.57 -26.56 -29.30
CA LEU A 341 8.39 -27.24 -28.29
C LEU A 341 7.53 -27.73 -27.13
N TRP A 342 6.70 -26.87 -26.53
CA TRP A 342 5.80 -27.25 -25.43
C TRP A 342 4.77 -28.31 -25.83
N ARG A 343 4.12 -28.15 -26.99
CA ARG A 343 3.15 -29.13 -27.52
C ARG A 343 3.78 -30.51 -27.66
N ASP A 344 4.93 -30.61 -28.32
CA ASP A 344 5.55 -31.89 -28.70
C ASP A 344 6.45 -32.50 -27.62
N ASN A 345 6.90 -31.69 -26.64
CA ASN A 345 7.75 -32.18 -25.55
C ASN A 345 7.02 -32.36 -24.22
N TYR A 346 5.94 -31.61 -23.96
CA TYR A 346 5.21 -31.63 -22.70
C TYR A 346 3.75 -32.07 -22.83
N TYR A 347 2.87 -31.24 -23.42
CA TYR A 347 1.42 -31.47 -23.34
C TYR A 347 0.99 -32.80 -23.97
N SER A 348 1.58 -33.18 -25.11
CA SER A 348 1.34 -34.47 -25.78
C SER A 348 1.87 -35.71 -25.04
N LYS A 349 2.64 -35.53 -23.95
CA LYS A 349 3.23 -36.62 -23.15
C LYS A 349 2.62 -36.76 -21.75
N LEU A 350 1.77 -35.82 -21.33
CA LEU A 350 1.06 -35.93 -20.07
C LEU A 350 -0.15 -36.87 -20.21
N PRO A 351 -0.53 -37.61 -19.15
CA PRO A 351 -1.81 -38.31 -19.14
C PRO A 351 -2.96 -37.29 -19.17
N ALA A 352 -4.03 -37.62 -19.89
CA ALA A 352 -5.23 -36.78 -19.93
C ALA A 352 -5.90 -36.74 -18.55
N SER A 353 -5.62 -35.71 -17.76
CA SER A 353 -6.21 -35.51 -16.45
C SER A 353 -7.62 -34.90 -16.57
N SER A 354 -8.62 -35.58 -16.01
CA SER A 354 -9.94 -34.98 -15.81
C SER A 354 -9.90 -33.95 -14.68
N ALA A 355 -9.98 -32.67 -15.03
CA ALA A 355 -10.49 -31.68 -14.09
C ALA A 355 -11.95 -32.04 -13.72
N PRO A 356 -12.53 -31.46 -12.65
CA PRO A 356 -13.96 -31.48 -12.42
C PRO A 356 -14.73 -31.14 -13.70
N VAL A 357 -15.89 -31.77 -13.88
CA VAL A 357 -16.89 -31.33 -14.88
C VAL A 357 -17.78 -30.28 -14.19
N PRO A 358 -18.20 -29.19 -14.87
CA PRO A 358 -19.02 -28.18 -14.23
C PRO A 358 -20.31 -28.82 -13.72
N THR A 359 -20.61 -28.66 -12.42
CA THR A 359 -21.90 -29.10 -11.89
C THR A 359 -22.98 -28.31 -12.63
N THR A 360 -23.97 -29.00 -13.19
CA THR A 360 -24.84 -28.43 -14.24
C THR A 360 -25.42 -27.09 -13.80
N VAL A 361 -25.04 -26.03 -14.51
CA VAL A 361 -25.44 -24.66 -14.19
C VAL A 361 -26.96 -24.59 -14.16
N VAL A 362 -27.53 -24.04 -13.08
CA VAL A 362 -28.93 -23.66 -13.05
C VAL A 362 -29.10 -22.51 -14.05
N GLU A 363 -29.73 -22.80 -15.19
CA GLU A 363 -30.08 -21.76 -16.17
C GLU A 363 -30.84 -20.63 -15.46
N GLN A 364 -30.32 -19.40 -15.55
CA GLN A 364 -31.22 -18.25 -15.55
C GLN A 364 -32.10 -18.35 -16.81
N PRO A 365 -33.37 -17.90 -16.77
CA PRO A 365 -34.38 -18.40 -17.71
C PRO A 365 -34.11 -18.01 -19.18
N THR A 366 -33.56 -18.95 -19.96
CA THR A 366 -33.57 -18.87 -21.42
C THR A 366 -35.02 -18.87 -21.91
N ALA A 367 -35.37 -17.89 -22.75
CA ALA A 367 -36.71 -17.80 -23.31
C ALA A 367 -37.07 -19.07 -24.11
N THR A 368 -38.21 -19.68 -23.78
CA THR A 368 -38.61 -20.99 -24.30
C THR A 368 -38.72 -21.00 -25.83
N LYS A 369 -37.80 -21.70 -26.51
CA LYS A 369 -37.97 -22.06 -27.92
C LYS A 369 -38.93 -23.25 -28.04
N THR A 370 -40.03 -23.06 -28.76
CA THR A 370 -40.97 -24.11 -29.12
C THR A 370 -40.28 -25.22 -29.93
N THR A 371 -40.61 -26.47 -29.64
CA THR A 371 -40.02 -27.67 -30.27
C THR A 371 -40.51 -27.91 -31.71
N THR A 372 -39.67 -28.53 -32.54
CA THR A 372 -40.06 -29.17 -33.81
C THR A 372 -39.19 -30.42 -34.04
N PRO A 373 -39.68 -31.53 -34.63
CA PRO A 373 -39.03 -32.85 -34.46
C PRO A 373 -37.82 -33.18 -35.36
N VAL A 374 -37.12 -34.24 -34.92
CA VAL A 374 -35.97 -34.98 -35.49
C VAL A 374 -36.48 -36.27 -36.20
N PRO A 375 -35.77 -37.04 -37.08
CA PRO A 375 -34.38 -36.96 -37.65
C PRO A 375 -34.27 -37.06 -39.20
N ALA A 376 -33.04 -36.98 -39.74
CA ALA A 376 -32.55 -37.86 -40.84
C ALA A 376 -31.00 -37.88 -40.95
N THR A 377 -30.44 -38.95 -41.52
CA THR A 377 -28.99 -39.31 -41.52
C THR A 377 -28.31 -39.18 -42.89
N ALA A 378 -27.02 -38.80 -42.97
CA ALA A 378 -26.09 -39.20 -44.05
C ALA A 378 -24.60 -38.93 -43.70
N THR A 379 -23.67 -39.61 -44.36
CA THR A 379 -22.20 -39.45 -44.23
C THR A 379 -21.49 -39.84 -45.52
N THR A 380 -20.52 -39.06 -46.04
CA THR A 380 -19.24 -39.50 -46.68
C THR A 380 -18.42 -38.36 -47.32
N THR A 381 -17.15 -38.65 -47.63
CA THR A 381 -16.04 -37.84 -48.22
C THR A 381 -16.11 -37.80 -49.78
N PRO A 382 -15.15 -37.22 -50.59
CA PRO A 382 -13.80 -36.70 -50.29
C PRO A 382 -13.35 -35.37 -50.99
N ARG A 383 -12.05 -35.03 -50.84
CA ARG A 383 -11.32 -33.80 -51.26
C ARG A 383 -10.66 -33.85 -52.66
N PRO A 384 -10.67 -32.74 -53.43
CA PRO A 384 -9.47 -32.06 -53.98
C PRO A 384 -9.43 -30.55 -53.54
N ALA A 385 -8.57 -29.60 -53.93
CA ALA A 385 -7.49 -29.47 -54.93
C ALA A 385 -6.37 -28.49 -54.42
N THR A 386 -5.75 -27.71 -55.34
CA THR A 386 -4.78 -26.57 -55.22
C THR A 386 -4.96 -25.61 -56.45
N SER A 387 -4.32 -24.44 -56.68
CA SER A 387 -3.01 -23.86 -56.28
C SER A 387 -2.88 -22.30 -56.40
N THR A 388 -1.82 -21.77 -55.77
CA THR A 388 -1.08 -20.45 -55.82
C THR A 388 -1.10 -19.61 -57.13
N VAL A 389 -0.79 -18.27 -57.17
CA VAL A 389 0.52 -17.58 -56.95
C VAL A 389 0.42 -16.01 -56.84
N ALA A 390 1.22 -15.41 -55.93
CA ALA A 390 1.91 -14.08 -55.82
C ALA A 390 1.32 -12.67 -56.22
N PRO A 391 1.76 -11.57 -55.54
CA PRO A 391 1.52 -10.13 -55.84
C PRO A 391 2.75 -9.48 -56.56
N PRO A 392 3.05 -8.15 -56.58
CA PRO A 392 2.38 -6.91 -56.09
C PRO A 392 2.32 -5.81 -57.21
N PRO A 393 2.46 -4.47 -57.04
CA PRO A 393 2.34 -3.55 -55.87
C PRO A 393 1.54 -2.23 -56.08
N GLY A 394 1.20 -1.54 -54.97
CA GLY A 394 1.33 -0.07 -54.84
C GLY A 394 0.14 0.85 -55.15
N GLY A 395 -0.04 1.90 -54.32
CA GLY A 395 -0.95 3.04 -54.53
C GLY A 395 -2.16 3.08 -53.60
N GLY A 396 -2.39 4.20 -52.92
CA GLY A 396 -3.54 4.41 -52.04
C GLY A 396 -4.35 5.66 -52.41
N THR A 397 -5.65 5.67 -52.11
CA THR A 397 -6.45 6.90 -51.99
C THR A 397 -7.81 6.64 -51.34
N THR A 398 -8.28 7.64 -50.58
CA THR A 398 -9.65 8.05 -50.30
C THR A 398 -10.81 7.09 -50.64
N LEU A 399 -11.51 6.60 -49.61
CA LEU A 399 -12.83 5.96 -49.79
C LEU A 399 -13.92 7.02 -50.03
N ILE A 400 -14.63 6.90 -51.16
CA ILE A 400 -15.85 7.67 -51.47
C ILE A 400 -17.07 6.81 -51.09
N PRO A 401 -18.08 7.34 -50.37
CA PRO A 401 -19.29 6.59 -50.04
C PRO A 401 -20.18 6.33 -51.28
N PRO A 402 -20.84 5.15 -51.38
CA PRO A 402 -21.64 4.79 -52.55
C PRO A 402 -23.00 5.53 -52.62
N PRO A 403 -23.62 5.68 -53.82
CA PRO A 403 -24.88 6.41 -53.97
C PRO A 403 -26.09 5.66 -53.42
N ALA A 404 -26.96 6.36 -52.69
CA ALA A 404 -28.17 5.78 -52.11
C ALA A 404 -29.27 5.54 -53.17
N THR A 405 -29.55 4.27 -53.49
CA THR A 405 -30.73 3.83 -54.27
C THR A 405 -31.43 2.66 -53.59
N GLY A 406 -32.10 2.94 -52.47
CA GLY A 406 -32.98 2.01 -51.76
C GLY A 406 -34.23 2.73 -51.24
N THR A 407 -35.41 2.39 -51.76
CA THR A 407 -36.68 2.97 -51.32
C THR A 407 -37.24 2.22 -50.11
N VAL A 408 -37.13 2.82 -48.92
CA VAL A 408 -37.71 2.31 -47.68
C VAL A 408 -39.25 2.36 -47.75
N PRO A 409 -39.99 1.34 -47.25
CA PRO A 409 -41.45 1.34 -47.24
C PRO A 409 -42.10 2.53 -46.50
N ALA A 410 -43.29 2.92 -46.93
CA ALA A 410 -44.01 4.07 -46.38
C ALA A 410 -44.63 3.75 -45.00
N GLY A 411 -43.97 4.22 -43.93
CA GLY A 411 -44.51 4.19 -42.56
C GLY A 411 -43.42 4.23 -41.50
N GLU A 412 -42.27 3.63 -41.77
CA GLU A 412 -41.17 3.47 -40.82
C GLU A 412 -40.13 4.60 -40.96
N SER A 413 -39.53 5.00 -39.85
CA SER A 413 -38.37 5.90 -39.82
C SER A 413 -37.09 5.11 -40.03
N SER A 414 -36.26 5.48 -41.01
CA SER A 414 -34.97 4.85 -41.25
C SER A 414 -33.82 5.66 -40.64
N PHE A 415 -32.90 5.02 -39.93
CA PHE A 415 -31.69 5.66 -39.45
C PHE A 415 -30.94 6.30 -40.62
N TYR A 416 -30.61 7.59 -40.50
CA TYR A 416 -29.86 8.32 -41.52
C TYR A 416 -28.41 8.53 -41.12
N ARG A 417 -28.16 8.95 -39.86
CA ARG A 417 -26.80 9.19 -39.38
C ARG A 417 -26.71 9.25 -37.86
N GLY A 418 -25.57 8.83 -37.31
CA GLY A 418 -25.20 9.03 -35.91
C GLY A 418 -23.78 9.59 -35.83
N ILE A 419 -23.56 10.63 -35.04
CA ILE A 419 -22.25 11.24 -34.80
C ILE A 419 -21.93 11.11 -33.31
N ASN A 420 -20.85 10.40 -32.99
CA ASN A 420 -20.25 10.40 -31.65
C ASN A 420 -19.51 11.74 -31.47
N LEU A 421 -19.97 12.57 -30.54
CA LEU A 421 -19.40 13.89 -30.30
C LEU A 421 -18.26 13.76 -29.30
N GLY A 422 -17.04 13.92 -29.80
CA GLY A 422 -15.83 13.88 -28.99
C GLY A 422 -15.11 12.53 -28.99
N GLY A 423 -15.85 11.43 -29.20
CA GLY A 423 -15.31 10.08 -29.23
C GLY A 423 -15.00 9.54 -30.62
N GLY A 424 -14.54 8.28 -30.67
CA GLY A 424 -14.24 7.54 -31.89
C GLY A 424 -15.49 6.99 -32.60
N ALA A 425 -15.29 6.44 -33.81
CA ALA A 425 -16.36 5.76 -34.53
C ALA A 425 -16.70 4.43 -33.83
N MET A 426 -17.99 4.12 -33.70
CA MET A 426 -18.49 3.00 -32.89
C MET A 426 -19.84 2.49 -33.39
N THR A 427 -20.47 1.56 -32.67
CA THR A 427 -21.83 1.07 -32.98
C THR A 427 -22.73 1.25 -31.76
N VAL A 428 -23.77 2.08 -31.86
CA VAL A 428 -24.74 2.35 -30.79
C VAL A 428 -26.12 1.90 -31.26
N GLY A 429 -26.85 1.14 -30.43
CA GLY A 429 -28.21 0.68 -30.78
C GLY A 429 -28.29 -0.08 -32.11
N SER A 430 -27.30 -0.93 -32.41
CA SER A 430 -27.08 -1.66 -33.67
C SER A 430 -26.74 -0.83 -34.93
N HIS A 431 -26.63 0.49 -34.81
CA HIS A 431 -26.29 1.38 -35.93
C HIS A 431 -24.84 1.87 -35.84
N ALA A 432 -24.16 2.03 -36.97
CA ALA A 432 -22.83 2.62 -37.03
C ALA A 432 -22.88 4.14 -36.79
N TRP A 433 -21.99 4.63 -35.94
CA TRP A 433 -21.85 6.02 -35.55
C TRP A 433 -20.43 6.52 -35.87
N GLU A 434 -20.34 7.71 -36.43
CA GLU A 434 -19.08 8.28 -36.94
C GLU A 434 -18.41 9.20 -35.90
N ALA A 435 -17.09 9.26 -35.88
CA ALA A 435 -16.35 10.18 -35.01
C ALA A 435 -16.53 11.64 -35.48
N SER A 436 -16.87 12.56 -34.57
CA SER A 436 -17.00 14.00 -34.89
C SER A 436 -15.73 14.63 -35.49
N ALA A 437 -14.57 14.02 -35.25
CA ALA A 437 -13.27 14.48 -35.76
C ALA A 437 -12.99 14.09 -37.23
N SER A 438 -13.72 13.14 -37.82
CA SER A 438 -13.46 12.62 -39.17
C SER A 438 -14.70 12.35 -40.04
N ALA A 439 -15.91 12.51 -39.49
CA ALA A 439 -17.17 12.36 -40.22
C ALA A 439 -17.26 13.30 -41.45
N PRO A 440 -17.33 12.78 -42.70
CA PRO A 440 -17.42 13.64 -43.89
C PRO A 440 -18.72 14.44 -43.93
N ASN A 441 -18.69 15.68 -44.44
CA ASN A 441 -19.87 16.56 -44.46
C ASN A 441 -20.49 16.83 -43.06
N PHE A 442 -19.70 16.69 -41.99
CA PHE A 442 -20.03 17.18 -40.66
C PHE A 442 -19.05 18.30 -40.29
N THR A 443 -19.53 19.34 -39.61
CA THR A 443 -18.69 20.43 -39.09
C THR A 443 -19.13 20.80 -37.69
N LEU A 444 -18.15 20.99 -36.81
CA LEU A 444 -18.31 21.51 -35.46
C LEU A 444 -17.73 22.93 -35.38
N LYS A 445 -18.39 23.81 -34.63
CA LYS A 445 -17.94 25.18 -34.36
C LYS A 445 -16.51 25.20 -33.78
N SER A 446 -15.64 26.04 -34.35
CA SER A 446 -14.29 26.26 -33.81
C SER A 446 -14.32 26.86 -32.40
N GLY A 447 -13.36 26.48 -31.56
CA GLY A 447 -13.31 26.86 -30.14
C GLY A 447 -14.19 26.01 -29.21
N THR A 448 -14.98 25.08 -29.75
CA THR A 448 -15.64 24.03 -28.95
C THR A 448 -14.59 23.12 -28.33
N ALA A 449 -14.64 22.90 -27.02
CA ALA A 449 -13.78 21.95 -26.35
C ALA A 449 -14.26 20.51 -26.62
N GLN A 450 -13.33 19.56 -26.70
CA GLN A 450 -13.60 18.15 -26.94
C GLN A 450 -12.81 17.33 -25.92
N ALA A 451 -13.48 16.43 -25.21
CA ALA A 451 -12.88 15.57 -24.21
C ALA A 451 -13.68 14.27 -24.03
N CYS A 452 -13.12 13.32 -23.28
CA CYS A 452 -13.86 12.20 -22.73
C CYS A 452 -13.53 12.07 -21.24
N ASN A 453 -14.55 11.75 -20.44
CA ASN A 453 -14.42 11.45 -19.03
C ASN A 453 -14.97 10.02 -18.83
N PRO A 454 -14.14 8.97 -18.91
CA PRO A 454 -14.62 7.60 -18.79
C PRO A 454 -15.02 7.20 -17.36
N PHE A 455 -14.72 8.06 -16.37
CA PHE A 455 -14.76 7.78 -14.94
C PHE A 455 -16.04 8.26 -14.24
N ALA A 456 -16.58 9.41 -14.67
CA ALA A 456 -17.87 9.88 -14.15
C ALA A 456 -18.99 8.86 -14.49
N PRO A 457 -19.97 8.66 -13.58
CA PRO A 457 -21.01 7.66 -13.78
C PRO A 457 -21.93 8.02 -14.95
N VAL A 458 -22.76 7.08 -15.38
CA VAL A 458 -23.80 7.33 -16.39
C VAL A 458 -25.14 6.92 -15.78
N LEU A 459 -26.00 7.90 -15.50
CA LEU A 459 -27.20 7.77 -14.68
C LEU A 459 -28.42 8.35 -15.42
N PRO A 460 -29.50 7.57 -15.63
CA PRO A 460 -29.65 6.14 -15.35
C PRO A 460 -28.69 5.29 -16.21
N ALA A 461 -28.25 4.12 -15.74
CA ALA A 461 -27.31 3.29 -16.49
C ALA A 461 -27.95 2.78 -17.82
N PRO A 462 -27.36 3.09 -18.99
CA PRO A 462 -27.82 2.59 -20.29
C PRO A 462 -27.09 1.30 -20.67
N ASP A 463 -27.24 0.85 -21.93
CA ASP A 463 -26.37 -0.17 -22.50
C ASP A 463 -24.91 0.33 -22.65
N THR A 464 -23.96 -0.60 -22.78
CA THR A 464 -22.53 -0.31 -22.84
C THR A 464 -22.16 0.66 -23.97
N ALA A 465 -22.74 0.51 -25.17
CA ALA A 465 -22.38 1.35 -26.31
C ALA A 465 -22.94 2.78 -26.14
N THR A 466 -24.15 2.92 -25.61
CA THR A 466 -24.71 4.23 -25.25
C THR A 466 -23.90 4.86 -24.10
N SER A 467 -23.45 4.08 -23.10
CA SER A 467 -22.53 4.54 -22.03
C SER A 467 -21.22 5.09 -22.59
N ASP A 468 -20.57 4.33 -23.47
CA ASP A 468 -19.24 4.67 -23.97
C ASP A 468 -19.27 5.84 -24.97
N MET A 469 -20.40 6.03 -25.67
CA MET A 469 -20.71 7.25 -26.40
C MET A 469 -20.91 8.44 -25.44
N LEU A 470 -21.74 8.29 -24.40
CA LEU A 470 -22.07 9.37 -23.46
C LEU A 470 -20.84 9.94 -22.75
N LYS A 471 -19.87 9.08 -22.43
CA LYS A 471 -18.61 9.44 -21.75
C LYS A 471 -17.67 10.33 -22.55
N CYS A 472 -17.86 10.44 -23.87
CA CYS A 472 -17.19 11.44 -24.70
C CYS A 472 -18.14 12.61 -24.98
N TYR A 473 -17.61 13.82 -25.10
CA TYR A 473 -18.43 15.00 -25.32
C TYR A 473 -17.71 16.14 -26.04
N VAL A 474 -18.53 17.09 -26.50
CA VAL A 474 -18.12 18.44 -26.89
C VAL A 474 -18.76 19.48 -25.97
N GLU A 475 -17.98 20.47 -25.52
CA GLU A 475 -18.37 21.44 -24.49
C GLU A 475 -18.22 22.90 -24.96
N HIS A 476 -19.29 23.68 -24.83
CA HIS A 476 -19.33 25.13 -25.10
C HIS A 476 -20.62 25.78 -24.56
N TRP A 477 -20.59 27.08 -24.27
CA TRP A 477 -21.78 27.92 -23.98
C TRP A 477 -22.67 28.23 -25.19
N SER A 478 -22.33 27.66 -26.35
CA SER A 478 -23.07 27.82 -27.61
C SER A 478 -22.43 26.94 -28.68
N HIS A 479 -23.03 25.79 -28.96
CA HIS A 479 -22.62 24.89 -30.02
C HIS A 479 -23.19 25.32 -31.37
N SER A 480 -22.51 24.90 -32.44
CA SER A 480 -23.11 24.77 -33.78
C SER A 480 -22.53 23.51 -34.41
N LEU A 481 -23.40 22.54 -34.69
CA LEU A 481 -23.08 21.26 -35.30
C LEU A 481 -23.86 21.17 -36.61
N ALA A 482 -23.17 21.20 -37.76
CA ALA A 482 -23.81 21.28 -39.07
C ALA A 482 -23.45 20.07 -39.94
N LEU A 483 -24.49 19.35 -40.36
CA LEU A 483 -24.45 18.35 -41.42
C LEU A 483 -24.74 19.05 -42.76
N SER A 484 -23.91 18.79 -43.77
CA SER A 484 -24.10 19.22 -45.15
C SER A 484 -24.37 18.01 -46.07
N ALA A 485 -24.81 18.28 -47.30
CA ALA A 485 -25.28 17.28 -48.26
C ALA A 485 -26.41 16.36 -47.73
N VAL A 486 -27.21 16.86 -46.78
CA VAL A 486 -28.36 16.14 -46.22
C VAL A 486 -29.51 16.17 -47.23
N PRO A 487 -30.04 15.02 -47.71
CA PRO A 487 -31.12 15.00 -48.69
C PRO A 487 -32.36 15.78 -48.24
N ASN A 488 -33.08 16.39 -49.19
CA ASN A 488 -34.32 17.11 -48.85
C ASN A 488 -35.43 16.12 -48.43
N ALA A 489 -35.75 16.11 -47.15
CA ALA A 489 -36.77 15.28 -46.51
C ALA A 489 -37.11 15.83 -45.11
N SER A 490 -38.11 15.25 -44.45
CA SER A 490 -38.30 15.42 -43.01
C SER A 490 -37.44 14.42 -42.22
N TYR A 491 -36.93 14.88 -41.08
CA TYR A 491 -36.03 14.13 -40.20
C TYR A 491 -36.48 14.29 -38.75
N ASP A 492 -36.28 13.25 -37.94
CA ASP A 492 -36.33 13.31 -36.49
C ASP A 492 -34.90 13.36 -35.94
N VAL A 493 -34.60 14.40 -35.18
CA VAL A 493 -33.28 14.65 -34.60
C VAL A 493 -33.31 14.42 -33.09
N TYR A 494 -32.32 13.70 -32.58
CA TYR A 494 -32.05 13.59 -31.14
C TYR A 494 -30.65 14.09 -30.81
N VAL A 495 -30.49 14.59 -29.59
CA VAL A 495 -29.20 15.02 -29.04
C VAL A 495 -29.03 14.41 -27.65
N TYR A 496 -27.88 13.79 -27.42
CA TYR A 496 -27.50 13.25 -26.12
C TYR A 496 -26.71 14.30 -25.35
N THR A 497 -27.18 14.65 -24.16
CA THR A 497 -26.50 15.57 -23.22
C THR A 497 -26.02 14.79 -22.01
N TRP A 498 -24.87 15.13 -21.46
CA TRP A 498 -24.33 14.43 -20.28
C TRP A 498 -23.63 15.40 -19.32
N GLN A 499 -23.93 15.27 -18.03
CA GLN A 499 -23.41 16.11 -16.96
C GLN A 499 -22.31 15.34 -16.22
N ASP A 500 -21.05 15.49 -16.64
CA ASP A 500 -19.92 14.70 -16.12
C ASP A 500 -19.46 15.09 -14.70
N TRP A 501 -19.95 16.20 -14.14
CA TRP A 501 -19.63 16.66 -12.78
C TRP A 501 -20.85 17.30 -12.08
N SER A 502 -20.91 17.24 -10.75
CA SER A 502 -22.03 17.78 -9.96
C SER A 502 -22.03 19.31 -9.92
N GLN A 503 -22.76 19.94 -10.84
CA GLN A 503 -22.80 21.39 -11.02
C GLN A 503 -23.96 22.03 -10.22
N PRO A 504 -23.73 22.69 -9.06
CA PRO A 504 -24.82 23.03 -8.12
C PRO A 504 -25.69 24.23 -8.53
N SER A 505 -25.35 24.89 -9.64
CA SER A 505 -26.13 25.99 -10.24
C SER A 505 -25.97 25.89 -11.76
N PRO A 506 -26.61 24.91 -12.40
CA PRO A 506 -26.26 24.49 -13.75
C PRO A 506 -26.86 25.41 -14.83
N GLY A 507 -28.04 25.96 -14.57
CA GLY A 507 -28.71 26.94 -15.45
C GLY A 507 -29.45 26.27 -16.61
N THR A 508 -29.51 26.96 -17.75
CA THR A 508 -30.33 26.54 -18.90
C THR A 508 -29.61 26.71 -20.23
N ALA A 509 -29.78 25.73 -21.13
CA ALA A 509 -29.37 25.83 -22.52
C ALA A 509 -30.60 25.79 -23.45
N ASN A 510 -30.66 26.68 -24.44
CA ASN A 510 -31.68 26.66 -25.48
C ASN A 510 -31.14 25.91 -26.71
N PHE A 511 -31.89 24.94 -27.21
CA PHE A 511 -31.61 24.20 -28.43
C PHE A 511 -32.43 24.74 -29.60
N SER A 512 -31.79 24.82 -30.77
CA SER A 512 -32.48 25.05 -32.05
C SER A 512 -31.99 24.09 -33.13
N VAL A 513 -32.86 23.76 -34.09
CA VAL A 513 -32.51 22.98 -35.28
C VAL A 513 -32.95 23.76 -36.52
N ASN A 514 -32.02 23.97 -37.47
CA ASN A 514 -32.18 24.89 -38.60
C ASN A 514 -32.69 26.29 -38.22
N GLY A 515 -32.31 26.77 -37.03
CA GLY A 515 -32.72 28.07 -36.48
C GLY A 515 -34.10 28.10 -35.82
N ALA A 516 -34.91 27.04 -35.94
CA ALA A 516 -36.15 26.91 -35.19
C ALA A 516 -35.85 26.46 -33.76
N ALA A 517 -36.26 27.26 -32.76
CA ALA A 517 -36.10 26.92 -31.35
C ALA A 517 -36.96 25.69 -30.99
N MET A 518 -36.33 24.66 -30.42
CA MET A 518 -36.98 23.38 -30.11
C MET A 518 -37.26 23.20 -28.62
N GLN A 519 -36.29 23.52 -27.76
CA GLN A 519 -36.39 23.26 -26.32
C GLN A 519 -35.45 24.17 -25.51
N THR A 520 -35.97 24.78 -24.44
CA THR A 520 -35.14 25.24 -23.33
C THR A 520 -34.98 24.08 -22.36
N TYR A 521 -33.73 23.65 -22.15
CA TYR A 521 -33.37 22.54 -21.28
C TYR A 521 -32.73 23.07 -20.00
N ALA A 522 -33.26 22.66 -18.85
CA ALA A 522 -32.62 22.87 -17.56
C ALA A 522 -31.51 21.83 -17.40
N LEU A 523 -30.28 22.30 -17.25
CA LEU A 523 -29.12 21.43 -17.06
C LEU A 523 -29.22 20.72 -15.71
N SER A 524 -28.79 19.46 -15.63
CA SER A 524 -28.80 18.71 -14.38
C SER A 524 -27.71 19.18 -13.43
N SER A 525 -27.95 19.09 -12.13
CA SER A 525 -26.94 19.34 -11.09
C SER A 525 -26.23 18.07 -10.59
N GLN A 526 -26.63 16.90 -11.11
CA GLN A 526 -26.14 15.59 -10.67
C GLN A 526 -25.03 15.08 -11.59
N ALA A 527 -23.87 14.75 -11.03
CA ALA A 527 -22.82 14.02 -11.75
C ALA A 527 -23.36 12.71 -12.35
N GLY A 528 -23.04 12.51 -13.61
CA GLY A 528 -23.44 11.38 -14.44
C GLY A 528 -24.82 11.46 -15.08
N HIS A 529 -25.64 12.48 -14.80
CA HIS A 529 -26.97 12.60 -15.39
C HIS A 529 -26.87 12.76 -16.91
N TRP A 530 -27.66 12.01 -17.68
CA TRP A 530 -27.78 12.22 -19.12
C TRP A 530 -29.23 12.19 -19.59
N ASP A 531 -29.46 12.84 -20.73
CA ASP A 531 -30.75 12.88 -21.39
C ASP A 531 -30.59 12.73 -22.90
N LYS A 532 -31.44 11.90 -23.52
CA LYS A 532 -31.69 11.90 -24.97
C LYS A 532 -32.81 12.89 -25.27
N LEU A 533 -32.46 14.10 -25.66
CA LEU A 533 -33.40 15.14 -26.07
C LEU A 533 -33.90 14.86 -27.50
N GLY A 534 -35.16 15.22 -27.78
CA GLY A 534 -35.86 14.91 -29.03
C GLY A 534 -37.03 13.92 -28.84
N PRO A 535 -37.63 13.41 -29.93
CA PRO A 535 -37.33 13.73 -31.33
C PRO A 535 -37.76 15.15 -31.69
N TRP A 536 -36.88 15.90 -32.34
CA TRP A 536 -37.20 17.19 -32.94
C TRP A 536 -37.39 17.00 -34.45
N ARG A 537 -38.66 17.01 -34.88
CA ARG A 537 -39.07 16.89 -36.29
C ARG A 537 -38.70 18.18 -37.05
N VAL A 538 -37.77 18.08 -38.00
CA VAL A 538 -37.35 19.18 -38.88
C VAL A 538 -37.53 18.78 -40.35
N THR A 539 -37.68 19.75 -41.26
CA THR A 539 -37.63 19.49 -42.70
C THR A 539 -36.42 20.18 -43.32
N VAL A 540 -35.59 19.42 -44.03
CA VAL A 540 -34.43 19.90 -44.77
C VAL A 540 -34.85 20.22 -46.19
N THR A 541 -34.53 21.43 -46.66
CA THR A 541 -34.88 21.94 -48.00
C THR A 541 -33.70 22.51 -48.77
N ASN A 542 -32.57 22.72 -48.09
CA ASN A 542 -31.38 23.43 -48.58
C ASN A 542 -30.10 22.57 -48.53
N GLY A 543 -30.21 21.25 -48.36
CA GLY A 543 -29.06 20.36 -48.23
C GLY A 543 -28.36 20.36 -46.86
N SER A 544 -28.92 21.01 -45.83
CA SER A 544 -28.25 21.15 -44.52
C SER A 544 -29.17 20.92 -43.31
N LEU A 545 -28.59 20.31 -42.27
CA LEU A 545 -29.19 20.15 -40.95
C LEU A 545 -28.20 20.64 -39.88
N THR A 546 -28.55 21.74 -39.22
CA THR A 546 -27.71 22.38 -38.20
C THR A 546 -28.42 22.36 -36.85
N VAL A 547 -27.77 21.78 -35.84
CA VAL A 547 -28.15 21.89 -34.43
C VAL A 547 -27.33 23.00 -33.79
N THR A 548 -27.94 23.88 -32.99
CA THR A 548 -27.21 24.89 -32.21
C THR A 548 -27.66 24.94 -30.75
N THR A 549 -26.78 25.43 -29.88
CA THR A 549 -27.15 25.82 -28.51
C THR A 549 -26.78 27.28 -28.21
N ASN A 550 -27.43 27.84 -27.20
CA ASN A 550 -26.99 29.06 -26.51
C ASN A 550 -27.43 29.04 -25.04
N GLY A 551 -26.81 29.87 -24.20
CA GLY A 551 -27.12 29.99 -22.77
C GLY A 551 -25.95 29.53 -21.92
N ASN A 552 -26.21 28.67 -20.94
CA ASN A 552 -25.17 28.06 -20.11
C ASN A 552 -24.26 27.12 -20.90
N ASN A 553 -23.07 26.87 -20.35
CA ASN A 553 -22.15 25.86 -20.85
C ASN A 553 -22.78 24.46 -20.76
N ILE A 554 -22.73 23.70 -21.86
CA ILE A 554 -23.37 22.38 -22.00
C ILE A 554 -22.46 21.40 -22.74
N LYS A 555 -22.46 20.16 -22.25
CA LYS A 555 -21.79 19.01 -22.86
C LYS A 555 -22.77 18.19 -23.69
N LEU A 556 -22.39 17.92 -24.94
CA LEU A 556 -23.15 17.09 -25.88
C LEU A 556 -22.30 15.89 -26.30
N SER A 557 -22.83 14.68 -26.16
CA SER A 557 -22.11 13.43 -26.42
C SER A 557 -22.47 12.77 -27.75
N GLY A 558 -23.64 13.08 -28.30
CA GLY A 558 -24.11 12.46 -29.53
C GLY A 558 -25.19 13.24 -30.27
N VAL A 559 -25.21 13.12 -31.60
CA VAL A 559 -26.36 13.51 -32.44
C VAL A 559 -26.81 12.31 -33.25
N GLU A 560 -28.11 12.04 -33.22
CA GLU A 560 -28.75 10.92 -33.90
C GLU A 560 -29.86 11.45 -34.82
N VAL A 561 -29.84 11.06 -36.08
CA VAL A 561 -30.74 11.60 -37.11
C VAL A 561 -31.42 10.45 -37.85
N TRP A 562 -32.74 10.46 -37.84
CA TRP A 562 -33.61 9.50 -38.54
C TRP A 562 -34.35 10.21 -39.66
N ARG A 563 -34.41 9.61 -40.85
CA ARG A 563 -35.30 10.09 -41.92
C ARG A 563 -36.72 9.66 -41.56
N ALA A 564 -37.63 10.63 -41.42
CA ALA A 564 -38.98 10.38 -40.95
C ALA A 564 -39.85 9.74 -42.04
N GLY A 565 -40.60 8.69 -41.66
CA GLY A 565 -41.71 8.17 -42.47
C GLY A 565 -42.85 9.19 -42.56
N SER A 566 -43.71 9.05 -43.58
CA SER A 566 -44.76 10.02 -43.94
C SER A 566 -45.98 10.06 -42.99
N ALA A 567 -45.79 9.77 -41.71
CA ALA A 567 -46.83 9.79 -40.67
C ALA A 567 -46.82 11.09 -39.86
N THR A 568 -48.01 11.62 -39.58
CA THR A 568 -48.23 12.86 -38.82
C THR A 568 -48.84 12.56 -37.44
N ALA A 569 -48.13 12.93 -36.38
CA ALA A 569 -48.63 12.97 -35.01
C ALA A 569 -47.91 14.09 -34.24
N GLN A 570 -48.59 14.75 -33.30
CA GLN A 570 -48.01 15.83 -32.51
C GLN A 570 -47.08 15.29 -31.40
N PRO A 571 -46.06 16.07 -30.97
CA PRO A 571 -45.21 15.70 -29.86
C PRO A 571 -46.00 15.73 -28.54
N THR A 572 -46.15 14.57 -27.91
CA THR A 572 -46.43 14.46 -26.47
C THR A 572 -45.09 14.31 -25.77
N VAL A 573 -44.78 15.16 -24.78
CA VAL A 573 -43.52 15.08 -24.04
C VAL A 573 -43.56 13.84 -23.14
N ILE A 574 -42.70 12.86 -23.42
CA ILE A 574 -42.51 11.67 -22.58
C ILE A 574 -41.02 11.52 -22.29
N VAL A 575 -40.61 11.81 -21.06
CA VAL A 575 -39.29 11.45 -20.55
C VAL A 575 -39.29 9.95 -20.28
N GLN A 576 -38.74 9.14 -21.20
CA GLN A 576 -38.68 7.68 -21.04
C GLN A 576 -37.42 7.26 -20.29
N GLN A 577 -37.55 7.16 -18.96
CA GLN A 577 -36.60 6.44 -18.12
C GLN A 577 -36.92 4.92 -18.12
N PRO A 578 -35.93 4.04 -18.32
CA PRO A 578 -36.08 2.61 -18.05
C PRO A 578 -36.40 2.38 -16.56
N THR A 579 -37.65 2.06 -16.25
CA THR A 579 -38.13 1.89 -14.87
C THR A 579 -38.08 0.42 -14.45
N ALA A 580 -37.49 0.13 -13.29
CA ALA A 580 -37.40 -1.23 -12.78
C ALA A 580 -38.78 -1.83 -12.48
N THR A 581 -39.14 -2.91 -13.19
CA THR A 581 -40.44 -3.58 -13.04
C THR A 581 -40.50 -4.36 -11.73
N LYS A 582 -41.44 -4.00 -10.84
CA LYS A 582 -41.75 -4.79 -9.63
C LYS A 582 -42.61 -5.99 -10.01
N THR A 583 -42.02 -7.19 -10.04
CA THR A 583 -42.79 -8.44 -10.20
C THR A 583 -43.47 -8.82 -8.89
N SER A 584 -44.79 -9.02 -8.92
CA SER A 584 -45.60 -9.45 -7.78
C SER A 584 -45.58 -10.97 -7.59
N THR A 585 -45.13 -11.45 -6.43
CA THR A 585 -45.17 -12.89 -6.07
C THR A 585 -46.58 -13.32 -5.64
N PRO A 586 -47.16 -14.42 -6.17
CA PRO A 586 -48.42 -14.97 -5.69
C PRO A 586 -48.32 -15.61 -4.29
N LEU A 587 -49.43 -15.61 -3.55
CA LEU A 587 -49.55 -16.30 -2.25
C LEU A 587 -49.71 -17.83 -2.41
N PRO A 588 -49.00 -18.64 -1.61
CA PRO A 588 -49.51 -19.92 -1.11
C PRO A 588 -50.39 -19.71 0.16
N PRO A 589 -51.26 -20.69 0.53
CA PRO A 589 -52.34 -20.48 1.50
C PRO A 589 -51.92 -20.45 2.98
N THR A 590 -52.77 -19.84 3.80
CA THR A 590 -52.62 -19.66 5.25
C THR A 590 -52.67 -20.95 6.06
N ALA A 591 -51.83 -21.06 7.08
CA ALA A 591 -52.00 -21.97 8.22
C ALA A 591 -51.90 -21.19 9.55
N THR A 592 -52.80 -21.48 10.48
CA THR A 592 -53.08 -20.62 11.65
C THR A 592 -52.07 -20.77 12.79
N ARG A 593 -51.65 -19.64 13.40
CA ARG A 593 -50.98 -19.61 14.71
C ARG A 593 -51.97 -19.39 15.85
N THR A 594 -52.18 -20.41 16.68
CA THR A 594 -52.92 -20.32 17.94
C THR A 594 -52.08 -19.64 19.04
N THR A 595 -52.71 -19.11 20.08
CA THR A 595 -52.13 -18.14 21.03
C THR A 595 -52.21 -18.56 22.50
N VAL A 596 -51.13 -18.27 23.27
CA VAL A 596 -51.13 -17.94 24.73
C VAL A 596 -51.45 -19.14 25.69
N PRO A 597 -51.04 -19.15 27.00
CA PRO A 597 -50.23 -18.23 27.81
C PRO A 597 -48.89 -18.83 28.34
N ALA A 598 -48.19 -18.06 29.17
CA ALA A 598 -46.95 -18.43 29.87
C ALA A 598 -47.16 -18.86 31.34
N THR A 599 -46.11 -19.30 32.03
CA THR A 599 -46.00 -19.40 33.50
C THR A 599 -44.55 -19.13 33.93
N ALA A 600 -44.33 -18.50 35.08
CA ALA A 600 -43.02 -18.04 35.57
C ALA A 600 -42.65 -18.65 36.93
N THR A 601 -41.38 -18.53 37.40
CA THR A 601 -40.99 -18.42 38.83
C THR A 601 -39.52 -17.99 39.07
N ARG A 602 -39.36 -16.74 39.51
CA ARG A 602 -38.49 -16.19 40.60
C ARG A 602 -37.14 -16.82 41.07
N THR A 603 -36.06 -16.08 40.81
CA THR A 603 -35.04 -15.47 41.74
C THR A 603 -34.12 -16.25 42.72
N SER A 604 -32.82 -15.85 42.66
CA SER A 604 -31.80 -15.56 43.73
C SER A 604 -30.80 -16.63 44.31
N PRO A 605 -29.57 -16.23 44.76
CA PRO A 605 -28.40 -17.09 45.12
C PRO A 605 -27.91 -16.87 46.60
N PRO A 606 -26.65 -17.16 47.04
CA PRO A 606 -25.62 -18.21 46.74
C PRO A 606 -25.31 -19.11 47.98
N PRO A 607 -24.27 -19.99 47.98
CA PRO A 607 -23.17 -19.86 48.98
C PRO A 607 -21.76 -20.41 48.53
N THR A 608 -20.87 -20.71 49.50
CA THR A 608 -19.38 -20.66 49.40
C THR A 608 -18.63 -22.03 49.47
N ALA A 609 -17.30 -22.01 49.26
CA ALA A 609 -16.33 -23.10 48.99
C ALA A 609 -15.99 -24.12 50.12
N THR A 610 -15.11 -25.10 49.80
CA THR A 610 -14.43 -26.03 50.74
C THR A 610 -13.06 -26.50 50.16
N LYS A 611 -12.09 -26.88 51.01
CA LYS A 611 -10.77 -27.51 50.71
C LYS A 611 -10.54 -28.75 51.61
N THR A 612 -9.63 -29.68 51.25
CA THR A 612 -8.70 -30.49 52.12
C THR A 612 -8.13 -31.71 51.33
N ASN A 613 -7.11 -32.48 51.77
CA ASN A 613 -5.65 -32.19 51.80
C ASN A 613 -4.81 -33.49 52.07
N THR A 614 -3.54 -33.56 51.63
CA THR A 614 -2.46 -34.52 52.07
C THR A 614 -2.67 -36.04 51.85
N PRO A 615 -1.66 -36.95 52.02
CA PRO A 615 -0.34 -36.86 52.69
C PRO A 615 0.93 -37.23 51.86
N ARG A 616 2.14 -36.98 52.41
CA ARG A 616 3.44 -36.97 51.68
C ARG A 616 4.69 -37.42 52.50
N PRO A 617 5.41 -38.50 52.12
CA PRO A 617 6.80 -38.81 52.52
C PRO A 617 7.82 -38.29 51.45
N ALA A 618 9.16 -38.41 51.51
CA ALA A 618 10.08 -39.10 52.43
C ALA A 618 11.32 -38.21 52.79
N THR A 619 12.55 -38.70 52.49
CA THR A 619 13.86 -38.50 53.17
C THR A 619 14.99 -38.55 52.11
N ALA A 620 15.91 -37.58 51.94
CA ALA A 620 17.12 -37.16 52.70
C ALA A 620 18.38 -38.07 52.48
N THR A 621 19.66 -37.65 52.61
CA THR A 621 20.31 -37.19 53.87
C THR A 621 21.81 -36.72 53.73
N ARG A 622 22.24 -35.64 54.45
CA ARG A 622 23.63 -35.30 54.99
C ARG A 622 24.80 -34.86 54.08
N THR A 623 25.86 -34.09 54.48
CA THR A 623 26.27 -33.10 55.57
C THR A 623 27.60 -32.40 55.12
N THR A 624 28.32 -31.44 55.75
CA THR A 624 28.52 -30.79 57.11
C THR A 624 28.57 -29.23 56.97
N VAL A 625 28.73 -28.29 57.95
CA VAL A 625 29.10 -28.15 59.39
C VAL A 625 30.62 -27.91 59.68
N PRO A 626 31.09 -26.95 60.54
CA PRO A 626 30.47 -25.95 61.49
C PRO A 626 30.79 -24.45 61.10
N ALA A 627 31.04 -23.35 61.89
CA ALA A 627 31.20 -23.05 63.35
C ALA A 627 31.05 -21.54 63.81
N THR A 628 30.31 -21.29 64.91
CA THR A 628 30.54 -20.46 66.15
C THR A 628 31.17 -19.02 66.26
N ALA A 629 30.31 -17.96 66.26
CA ALA A 629 30.19 -16.77 67.20
C ALA A 629 31.43 -15.81 67.51
N THR A 630 31.46 -14.75 68.38
CA THR A 630 30.59 -14.18 69.47
C THR A 630 30.94 -12.69 69.92
N ARG A 631 29.95 -11.80 70.23
CA ARG A 631 30.00 -10.47 70.97
C ARG A 631 30.87 -9.31 70.36
N THR A 632 30.78 -7.99 70.65
CA THR A 632 30.14 -7.13 71.72
C THR A 632 29.67 -5.72 71.18
N SER A 633 29.36 -4.73 72.06
CA SER A 633 28.65 -3.43 71.81
C SER A 633 29.58 -2.16 71.71
N PRO A 634 29.11 -0.88 71.86
CA PRO A 634 28.45 0.02 70.87
C PRO A 634 29.19 1.39 70.61
N PRO A 635 28.75 2.27 69.68
CA PRO A 635 29.48 3.50 69.25
C PRO A 635 28.95 4.88 69.78
N PRO A 636 29.77 5.99 69.77
CA PRO A 636 29.40 7.36 70.23
C PRO A 636 29.46 8.50 69.15
N THR A 637 29.69 9.78 69.54
CA THR A 637 29.66 11.03 68.71
C THR A 637 30.75 12.06 69.12
N ALA A 638 31.32 12.88 68.20
CA ALA A 638 31.85 14.25 68.44
C ALA A 638 32.52 14.91 67.18
N THR A 639 32.88 16.22 67.05
CA THR A 639 32.29 17.54 67.44
C THR A 639 33.14 18.74 66.90
N LYS A 640 32.59 19.62 66.02
CA LYS A 640 32.97 21.05 65.73
C LYS A 640 34.43 21.33 65.19
N THR A 641 34.80 22.48 64.57
CA THR A 641 34.92 23.84 65.16
C THR A 641 35.33 24.95 64.14
N ASN A 642 34.65 26.11 64.19
CA ASN A 642 35.02 27.52 63.84
C ASN A 642 35.57 28.01 62.46
N THR A 643 34.74 28.81 61.75
CA THR A 643 34.87 30.28 61.40
C THR A 643 36.26 30.96 61.26
N PRO A 644 36.48 31.90 60.29
CA PRO A 644 35.78 33.21 60.30
C PRO A 644 35.40 33.94 58.97
N ARG A 645 34.60 35.01 59.17
CA ARG A 645 34.18 36.16 58.30
C ARG A 645 35.37 37.09 57.90
N PRO A 646 35.23 38.22 57.14
CA PRO A 646 34.04 38.92 56.56
C PRO A 646 34.17 39.19 55.02
N ALA A 647 33.42 40.05 54.28
CA ALA A 647 32.40 41.10 54.54
C ALA A 647 31.41 41.21 53.35
N THR A 648 30.10 41.51 53.51
CA THR A 648 29.43 42.85 53.41
C THR A 648 29.51 43.47 51.98
N ALA A 649 28.43 43.87 51.27
CA ALA A 649 27.23 44.65 51.66
C ALA A 649 25.93 44.21 50.89
N THR A 650 24.73 44.16 51.50
CA THR A 650 23.67 45.23 51.56
C THR A 650 22.95 45.46 50.19
N ALA A 651 21.76 44.89 49.88
CA ALA A 651 20.38 45.15 50.37
C ALA A 651 19.69 46.40 49.72
N THR A 652 18.37 46.50 49.44
CA THR A 652 17.16 45.71 49.81
C THR A 652 15.92 46.03 48.90
N ARG A 653 14.91 45.11 48.81
CA ARG A 653 13.40 45.26 48.77
C ARG A 653 12.68 46.44 48.05
N THR A 654 11.45 46.38 47.49
CA THR A 654 10.47 45.36 46.94
C THR A 654 9.16 46.08 46.46
N ASN A 655 8.59 45.72 45.28
CA ASN A 655 7.16 45.74 44.79
C ASN A 655 6.21 46.96 45.04
N PRO A 656 5.06 47.16 44.32
CA PRO A 656 4.42 46.50 43.14
C PRO A 656 4.47 47.47 41.90
N PRO A 657 3.44 47.86 41.07
CA PRO A 657 2.08 47.37 40.67
C PRO A 657 1.85 47.22 39.11
N PRO A 658 0.63 46.90 38.59
CA PRO A 658 0.37 46.58 37.16
C PRO A 658 -0.47 47.63 36.38
N PRO A 659 -0.35 47.72 35.02
CA PRO A 659 -1.18 46.93 34.08
C PRO A 659 -0.41 46.51 32.79
N ALA A 660 -0.91 45.68 31.85
CA ALA A 660 -2.03 44.73 31.79
C ALA A 660 -1.57 43.51 30.95
N ALA A 661 -2.16 42.32 31.16
CA ALA A 661 -1.66 41.09 30.54
C ALA A 661 -2.20 40.86 29.11
N THR A 662 -1.30 40.71 28.14
CA THR A 662 -1.58 40.03 26.86
C THR A 662 -0.96 38.63 26.94
N SER A 663 -1.79 37.59 27.07
CA SER A 663 -1.28 36.22 27.28
C SER A 663 -0.69 35.63 26.00
N THR A 664 0.61 35.37 26.01
CA THR A 664 1.23 34.32 25.21
C THR A 664 0.91 32.97 25.86
N VAL A 665 0.26 32.08 25.11
CA VAL A 665 -0.12 30.75 25.57
C VAL A 665 1.03 29.77 25.34
N VAL A 666 1.54 29.17 26.42
CA VAL A 666 2.36 27.95 26.33
C VAL A 666 1.44 26.80 25.91
N PRO A 667 1.82 25.95 24.93
CA PRO A 667 0.98 24.82 24.52
C PRO A 667 0.69 23.87 25.69
N GLY A 668 -0.59 23.67 25.98
CA GLY A 668 -1.05 22.54 26.80
C GLY A 668 -1.07 21.24 25.98
N GLU A 669 -1.40 20.14 26.63
CA GLU A 669 -1.63 18.86 25.96
C GLU A 669 -2.71 19.02 24.88
N SER A 670 -2.50 18.43 23.69
CA SER A 670 -3.44 18.55 22.58
C SER A 670 -4.24 17.27 22.38
N SER A 671 -5.56 17.34 22.57
CA SER A 671 -6.49 16.24 22.33
C SER A 671 -7.02 16.23 20.89
N PHE A 672 -7.20 15.04 20.30
CA PHE A 672 -7.81 14.93 18.96
C PHE A 672 -9.26 15.41 19.03
N TYR A 673 -9.60 16.43 18.25
CA TYR A 673 -10.94 17.01 18.26
C TYR A 673 -11.80 16.46 17.11
N ARG A 674 -11.31 16.52 15.87
CA ARG A 674 -12.08 16.11 14.69
C ARG A 674 -11.18 15.96 13.46
N ALA A 675 -11.52 15.03 12.57
CA ALA A 675 -10.96 15.01 11.22
C ALA A 675 -11.99 14.60 10.17
N ILE A 676 -11.84 15.11 8.94
CA ILE A 676 -12.75 14.91 7.81
C ILE A 676 -11.96 14.43 6.59
N ASN A 677 -12.36 13.29 6.02
CA ASN A 677 -11.98 12.87 4.67
C ASN A 677 -12.78 13.71 3.65
N LEU A 678 -12.08 14.50 2.84
CA LEU A 678 -12.69 15.59 2.07
C LEU A 678 -13.29 15.11 0.75
N GLY A 679 -12.72 14.12 0.07
CA GLY A 679 -13.36 13.48 -1.08
C GLY A 679 -14.09 12.17 -0.75
N GLY A 680 -13.67 11.47 0.31
CA GLY A 680 -13.98 10.06 0.51
C GLY A 680 -14.97 9.73 1.63
N SER A 681 -15.11 8.42 1.86
CA SER A 681 -15.87 7.85 2.98
C SER A 681 -15.13 8.00 4.31
N ALA A 682 -15.86 7.78 5.41
CA ALA A 682 -15.27 7.73 6.74
C ALA A 682 -14.23 6.59 6.84
N VAL A 683 -13.11 6.87 7.50
CA VAL A 683 -11.93 5.99 7.59
C VAL A 683 -11.29 6.12 8.99
N THR A 684 -10.42 5.20 9.38
CA THR A 684 -9.72 5.25 10.68
C THR A 684 -8.21 5.27 10.45
N ILE A 685 -7.55 6.38 10.80
CA ILE A 685 -6.12 6.61 10.59
C ILE A 685 -5.47 6.85 11.95
N ALA A 686 -4.37 6.16 12.25
CA ALA A 686 -3.66 6.25 13.53
C ALA A 686 -4.58 6.10 14.77
N ASN A 687 -5.57 5.19 14.70
CA ASN A 687 -6.63 4.98 15.70
C ASN A 687 -7.64 6.14 15.90
N HIS A 688 -7.55 7.21 15.11
CA HIS A 688 -8.52 8.30 15.10
C HIS A 688 -9.57 8.11 14.00
N ALA A 689 -10.83 8.38 14.32
CA ALA A 689 -11.92 8.32 13.35
C ALA A 689 -11.96 9.60 12.51
N TRP A 690 -11.89 9.44 11.19
CA TRP A 690 -12.08 10.48 10.20
C TRP A 690 -13.48 10.36 9.61
N GLU A 691 -14.30 11.39 9.73
CA GLU A 691 -15.66 11.37 9.18
C GLU A 691 -15.64 11.66 7.67
N ALA A 692 -16.69 11.24 6.95
CA ALA A 692 -16.87 11.64 5.56
C ALA A 692 -17.22 13.13 5.45
N SER A 693 -17.02 13.73 4.28
CA SER A 693 -17.40 15.13 3.97
C SER A 693 -18.90 15.45 4.14
N SER A 694 -19.76 14.45 4.34
CA SER A 694 -21.18 14.58 4.71
C SER A 694 -21.44 14.72 6.22
N ALA A 695 -20.38 14.84 7.03
CA ALA A 695 -20.47 14.92 8.49
C ALA A 695 -21.33 16.11 9.01
N PRO A 696 -22.07 15.94 10.12
CA PRO A 696 -22.85 17.02 10.71
C PRO A 696 -21.94 18.17 11.16
N ASN A 697 -22.42 19.41 11.04
CA ASN A 697 -21.64 20.62 11.38
C ASN A 697 -20.31 20.77 10.60
N PHE A 698 -20.21 20.18 9.42
CA PHE A 698 -19.18 20.48 8.42
C PHE A 698 -19.85 20.92 7.11
N SER A 699 -19.19 21.81 6.37
CA SER A 699 -19.64 22.24 5.05
C SER A 699 -18.46 22.65 4.16
N LEU A 700 -18.43 22.14 2.93
CA LEU A 700 -17.59 22.63 1.85
C LEU A 700 -18.28 23.77 1.09
N ARG A 701 -17.51 24.49 0.28
CA ARG A 701 -18.01 25.50 -0.65
C ARG A 701 -18.90 24.85 -1.71
N ALA A 702 -20.08 25.40 -1.94
CA ALA A 702 -20.90 25.05 -3.11
C ALA A 702 -20.10 25.25 -4.41
N GLY A 703 -19.93 24.17 -5.18
CA GLY A 703 -19.16 24.13 -6.43
C GLY A 703 -17.77 23.47 -6.31
N THR A 704 -17.33 23.09 -5.10
CA THR A 704 -16.17 22.21 -4.92
C THR A 704 -16.47 20.82 -5.52
N HIS A 705 -15.58 20.33 -6.37
CA HIS A 705 -15.61 18.96 -6.89
C HIS A 705 -15.11 17.99 -5.82
N GLN A 706 -15.60 16.75 -5.78
CA GLN A 706 -15.21 15.74 -4.79
C GLN A 706 -15.18 14.35 -5.45
N GLU A 707 -14.03 13.68 -5.39
CA GLU A 707 -13.81 12.38 -6.03
C GLU A 707 -12.63 11.62 -5.37
N CYS A 708 -12.33 10.42 -5.86
CA CYS A 708 -11.13 9.67 -5.48
C CYS A 708 -10.40 9.14 -6.72
N ASN A 709 -9.08 9.33 -6.77
CA ASN A 709 -8.23 8.87 -7.87
C ASN A 709 -7.23 7.80 -7.38
N ILE A 710 -7.74 6.59 -7.20
CA ILE A 710 -7.03 5.41 -6.62
C ILE A 710 -6.02 4.74 -7.58
N TYR A 711 -5.81 5.31 -8.75
CA TYR A 711 -4.92 4.77 -9.79
C TYR A 711 -3.53 5.40 -9.76
N VAL A 712 -3.33 6.36 -8.86
CA VAL A 712 -2.16 7.25 -8.82
C VAL A 712 -1.41 6.98 -7.52
N PRO A 713 -0.27 6.25 -7.57
CA PRO A 713 0.43 5.84 -6.34
C PRO A 713 0.78 7.01 -5.44
N VAL A 714 0.54 6.87 -4.14
CA VAL A 714 0.82 7.92 -3.15
C VAL A 714 2.33 8.04 -2.91
N VAL A 715 2.87 9.25 -3.07
CA VAL A 715 4.30 9.60 -2.96
C VAL A 715 4.48 10.78 -1.99
N PRO A 716 5.22 10.60 -0.86
CA PRO A 716 5.78 9.34 -0.38
C PRO A 716 4.68 8.32 -0.01
N ALA A 717 4.99 7.03 -0.10
CA ALA A 717 4.05 5.97 0.27
C ALA A 717 3.68 6.03 1.76
N VAL A 718 2.47 5.53 2.08
CA VAL A 718 1.84 5.60 3.41
C VAL A 718 1.15 4.26 3.74
N ASP A 719 0.54 4.15 4.92
CA ASP A 719 -0.35 3.04 5.22
C ASP A 719 -1.67 3.14 4.42
N ALA A 720 -2.34 2.01 4.20
CA ALA A 720 -3.53 1.94 3.35
C ALA A 720 -4.74 2.79 3.83
N ALA A 721 -4.84 3.14 5.12
CA ALA A 721 -5.91 4.01 5.60
C ALA A 721 -5.59 5.49 5.33
N THR A 722 -4.32 5.88 5.44
CA THR A 722 -3.84 7.19 4.96
C THR A 722 -3.90 7.28 3.43
N GLU A 723 -3.57 6.21 2.70
CA GLU A 723 -3.68 6.09 1.23
C GLU A 723 -5.13 6.38 0.79
N GLN A 724 -6.11 5.66 1.38
CA GLN A 724 -7.54 5.82 1.14
C GLN A 724 -8.09 7.23 1.44
N MET A 725 -7.44 8.01 2.32
CA MET A 725 -7.80 9.42 2.53
C MET A 725 -7.10 10.31 1.51
N VAL A 726 -5.78 10.15 1.30
CA VAL A 726 -4.99 11.01 0.40
C VAL A 726 -5.50 10.96 -1.04
N GLU A 727 -5.84 9.77 -1.55
CA GLU A 727 -6.36 9.57 -2.90
C GLU A 727 -7.76 10.19 -3.11
N CYS A 728 -8.48 10.51 -2.01
CA CYS A 728 -9.85 11.01 -2.00
C CYS A 728 -9.93 12.51 -1.63
N PHE A 729 -10.20 13.37 -2.61
CA PHE A 729 -10.01 14.82 -2.48
C PHE A 729 -11.21 15.68 -2.86
N ALA A 730 -11.15 16.92 -2.39
CA ALA A 730 -11.99 18.04 -2.76
C ALA A 730 -11.19 19.03 -3.64
N GLU A 731 -11.62 19.28 -4.88
CA GLU A 731 -10.96 20.19 -5.84
C GLU A 731 -11.72 21.51 -6.01
N HIS A 732 -11.03 22.65 -5.91
CA HIS A 732 -11.60 23.96 -6.23
C HIS A 732 -10.57 25.08 -6.41
N TRP A 733 -10.90 26.07 -7.24
CA TRP A 733 -10.11 27.29 -7.49
C TRP A 733 -9.90 28.20 -6.29
N ASN A 734 -10.87 28.20 -5.35
CA ASN A 734 -10.80 28.93 -4.10
C ASN A 734 -11.70 28.21 -3.07
N HIS A 735 -11.12 27.43 -2.15
CA HIS A 735 -11.87 26.63 -1.19
C HIS A 735 -12.48 27.46 -0.06
N ASN A 736 -13.54 26.95 0.54
CA ASN A 736 -14.01 27.31 1.88
C ASN A 736 -14.50 26.03 2.56
N LEU A 737 -13.76 25.57 3.57
CA LEU A 737 -14.08 24.44 4.43
C LEU A 737 -14.47 25.02 5.78
N THR A 738 -15.70 24.80 6.24
CA THR A 738 -16.18 25.35 7.50
C THR A 738 -16.68 24.24 8.42
N LEU A 739 -16.15 24.21 9.65
CA LEU A 739 -16.69 23.51 10.80
C LEU A 739 -17.51 24.49 11.63
N SER A 740 -18.76 24.15 11.92
CA SER A 740 -19.65 24.89 12.82
C SER A 740 -19.82 24.18 14.16
N ALA A 741 -20.47 24.84 15.12
CA ALA A 741 -20.64 24.36 16.50
C ALA A 741 -19.32 23.98 17.22
N VAL A 742 -18.18 24.52 16.77
CA VAL A 742 -16.85 24.27 17.36
C VAL A 742 -16.76 25.01 18.70
N PRO A 743 -16.54 24.32 19.85
CA PRO A 743 -16.47 24.96 21.15
C PRO A 743 -15.39 26.04 21.21
N SER A 744 -15.63 27.14 21.91
CA SER A 744 -14.61 28.19 22.06
C SER A 744 -13.37 27.66 22.77
N GLY A 745 -12.18 28.03 22.28
CA GLY A 745 -10.90 27.51 22.73
C GLY A 745 -9.81 27.64 21.68
N SER A 746 -8.60 27.16 22.00
CA SER A 746 -7.47 27.10 21.07
C SER A 746 -7.39 25.74 20.39
N TYR A 747 -7.05 25.75 19.10
CA TYR A 747 -6.96 24.57 18.25
C TYR A 747 -5.71 24.63 17.36
N VAL A 748 -5.27 23.47 16.90
CA VAL A 748 -4.26 23.30 15.86
C VAL A 748 -4.89 22.57 14.68
N VAL A 749 -4.67 23.08 13.47
CA VAL A 749 -5.25 22.57 12.23
C VAL A 749 -4.16 22.07 11.30
N TYR A 750 -4.39 20.93 10.67
CA TYR A 750 -3.63 20.44 9.51
C TYR A 750 -4.56 20.26 8.31
N LEU A 751 -4.00 20.36 7.11
CA LEU A 751 -4.71 20.25 5.84
C LEU A 751 -3.87 19.46 4.84
N TYR A 752 -4.43 18.39 4.28
CA TYR A 752 -3.73 17.50 3.38
C TYR A 752 -4.00 17.91 1.93
N THR A 753 -2.95 18.06 1.13
CA THR A 753 -3.02 18.32 -0.32
C THR A 753 -2.74 17.05 -1.12
N TRP A 754 -3.22 16.99 -2.36
CA TRP A 754 -2.95 15.90 -3.30
C TRP A 754 -2.69 16.43 -4.71
N GLN A 755 -1.95 15.66 -5.50
CA GLN A 755 -1.62 15.97 -6.88
C GLN A 755 -1.78 14.69 -7.72
N ASP A 756 -2.98 14.48 -8.21
CA ASP A 756 -3.42 13.28 -8.91
C ASP A 756 -2.98 13.23 -10.40
N TRP A 757 -2.52 14.34 -10.98
CA TRP A 757 -2.01 14.38 -12.35
C TRP A 757 -0.83 15.35 -12.52
N ASN A 758 -0.05 15.16 -13.59
CA ASN A 758 1.15 15.94 -13.87
C ASN A 758 0.79 17.36 -14.36
N GLN A 759 0.65 18.32 -13.44
CA GLN A 759 0.44 19.72 -13.79
C GLN A 759 1.74 20.32 -14.34
N PRO A 760 1.83 20.68 -15.64
CA PRO A 760 3.09 21.16 -16.23
C PRO A 760 3.44 22.60 -15.81
N THR A 761 2.45 23.35 -15.33
CA THR A 761 2.58 24.73 -14.86
C THR A 761 1.76 24.90 -13.56
N PRO A 762 2.17 24.25 -12.45
CA PRO A 762 1.39 24.25 -11.23
C PRO A 762 1.36 25.66 -10.62
N GLY A 763 0.17 26.05 -10.16
CA GLY A 763 -0.07 27.40 -9.65
C GLY A 763 0.45 27.63 -8.23
N LYS A 764 0.08 28.80 -7.67
CA LYS A 764 0.27 29.12 -6.26
C LYS A 764 -1.04 29.49 -5.60
N THR A 765 -1.31 28.92 -4.43
CA THR A 765 -2.50 29.24 -3.63
C THR A 765 -2.08 29.81 -2.27
N THR A 766 -2.97 30.57 -1.63
CA THR A 766 -2.79 31.07 -0.27
C THR A 766 -3.88 30.51 0.62
N PHE A 767 -3.49 29.89 1.73
CA PHE A 767 -4.40 29.38 2.75
C PHE A 767 -4.60 30.40 3.86
N LYS A 768 -5.85 30.52 4.31
CA LYS A 768 -6.25 31.31 5.47
C LYS A 768 -7.06 30.45 6.44
N LEU A 769 -6.90 30.72 7.73
CA LEU A 769 -7.60 30.07 8.83
C LEU A 769 -8.29 31.17 9.67
N ASN A 770 -9.62 31.09 9.80
CA ASN A 770 -10.47 32.16 10.33
C ASN A 770 -10.16 33.57 9.74
N GLY A 771 -9.84 33.62 8.43
CA GLY A 771 -9.53 34.84 7.70
C GLY A 771 -8.09 35.36 7.83
N ALA A 772 -7.33 34.92 8.85
CA ALA A 772 -5.90 35.19 8.99
C ALA A 772 -5.09 34.30 8.02
N VAL A 773 -3.99 34.82 7.46
CA VAL A 773 -3.15 34.04 6.52
C VAL A 773 -2.38 32.97 7.28
N ALA A 774 -2.67 31.70 6.99
CA ALA A 774 -2.02 30.55 7.60
C ALA A 774 -0.78 30.11 6.79
N GLN A 775 -0.88 30.14 5.45
CA GLN A 775 0.24 29.83 4.56
C GLN A 775 0.10 30.56 3.23
N ALA A 776 0.96 31.56 2.97
CA ALA A 776 0.97 32.33 1.74
C ALA A 776 1.76 31.65 0.62
N ASN A 777 1.28 31.79 -0.62
CA ASN A 777 2.00 31.41 -1.84
C ASN A 777 2.51 29.95 -1.85
N TYR A 778 1.74 29.01 -1.30
CA TYR A 778 2.00 27.58 -1.42
C TYR A 778 2.10 27.20 -2.90
N ALA A 779 3.24 26.65 -3.30
CA ALA A 779 3.45 26.13 -4.64
C ALA A 779 2.82 24.74 -4.73
N ILE A 780 1.94 24.55 -5.71
CA ILE A 780 1.32 23.26 -5.99
C ILE A 780 2.38 22.35 -6.63
N SER A 781 2.28 21.04 -6.41
CA SER A 781 3.19 20.07 -7.01
C SER A 781 2.93 19.93 -8.52
N SER A 782 3.97 19.75 -9.32
CA SER A 782 3.84 19.20 -10.68
C SER A 782 3.87 17.66 -10.70
N GLN A 783 4.41 17.02 -9.66
CA GLN A 783 4.56 15.57 -9.59
C GLN A 783 3.20 14.90 -9.34
N THR A 784 2.76 14.07 -10.29
CA THR A 784 1.71 13.05 -10.10
C THR A 784 2.02 12.16 -8.90
N GLY A 785 1.02 11.87 -8.08
CA GLY A 785 1.17 11.08 -6.86
C GLY A 785 1.71 11.86 -5.67
N ARG A 786 1.92 13.18 -5.75
CA ARG A 786 2.46 13.95 -4.62
C ARG A 786 1.38 14.42 -3.67
N TRP A 787 1.50 14.07 -2.39
CA TRP A 787 0.70 14.63 -1.30
C TRP A 787 1.57 15.40 -0.29
N GLU A 788 0.96 16.31 0.48
CA GLU A 788 1.62 16.97 1.63
C GLU A 788 0.63 17.27 2.77
N ARG A 789 1.04 17.05 4.03
CA ARG A 789 0.33 17.52 5.22
C ARG A 789 0.80 18.93 5.58
N LEU A 790 -0.04 19.92 5.32
CA LEU A 790 0.18 21.32 5.69
C LEU A 790 -0.27 21.56 7.15
N GLY A 791 0.30 22.59 7.78
CA GLY A 791 0.17 22.83 9.22
C GLY A 791 1.49 22.56 9.97
N PRO A 792 1.49 22.55 11.32
CA PRO A 792 0.38 22.93 12.19
C PRO A 792 0.03 24.41 12.06
N TRP A 793 -1.26 24.74 11.96
CA TRP A 793 -1.77 26.11 11.97
C TRP A 793 -2.58 26.36 13.25
N PRO A 794 -2.10 27.19 14.20
CA PRO A 794 -2.83 27.51 15.41
C PRO A 794 -3.98 28.49 15.15
N VAL A 795 -5.10 28.32 15.84
CA VAL A 795 -6.26 29.22 15.78
C VAL A 795 -7.01 29.25 17.12
N THR A 796 -7.49 30.42 17.53
CA THR A 796 -8.48 30.54 18.61
C THR A 796 -9.87 30.68 18.00
N VAL A 797 -10.79 29.79 18.39
CA VAL A 797 -12.20 29.85 18.03
C VAL A 797 -12.95 30.56 19.15
N THR A 798 -13.75 31.57 18.78
CA THR A 798 -14.59 32.35 19.71
C THR A 798 -16.06 32.43 19.26
N GLY A 799 -16.31 32.40 17.95
CA GLY A 799 -17.66 32.48 17.34
C GLY A 799 -18.22 31.14 16.87
N GLY A 800 -17.95 30.05 17.58
CA GLY A 800 -18.51 28.71 17.28
C GLY A 800 -18.07 28.09 15.94
N THR A 801 -17.09 28.67 15.26
CA THR A 801 -16.81 28.41 13.83
C THR A 801 -15.30 28.36 13.56
N LEU A 802 -14.87 27.37 12.77
CA LEU A 802 -13.51 27.23 12.26
C LEU A 802 -13.58 27.09 10.73
N SER A 803 -13.05 28.07 10.00
CA SER A 803 -13.06 28.12 8.53
C SER A 803 -11.63 28.12 7.95
N VAL A 804 -11.34 27.18 7.06
CA VAL A 804 -10.15 27.20 6.19
C VAL A 804 -10.57 27.67 4.80
N THR A 805 -9.85 28.62 4.20
CA THR A 805 -10.09 29.05 2.81
C THR A 805 -8.81 29.04 2.01
N SER A 806 -8.86 28.61 0.73
CA SER A 806 -7.75 28.80 -0.22
C SER A 806 -8.11 29.87 -1.26
N ASN A 807 -7.11 30.59 -1.78
CA ASN A 807 -7.29 31.46 -2.95
C ASN A 807 -6.02 31.60 -3.80
N GLY A 808 -6.20 31.64 -5.13
CA GLY A 808 -5.13 31.94 -6.11
C GLY A 808 -4.88 30.87 -7.17
N ASN A 809 -5.23 29.60 -6.91
CA ASN A 809 -5.23 28.56 -7.93
C ASN A 809 -6.10 27.35 -7.56
N ASN A 810 -6.41 26.53 -8.57
CA ASN A 810 -7.08 25.25 -8.37
C ASN A 810 -6.18 24.28 -7.60
N ILE A 811 -6.72 23.66 -6.57
CA ILE A 811 -5.99 22.73 -5.71
C ILE A 811 -6.91 21.63 -5.15
N LYS A 812 -6.36 20.42 -5.04
CA LYS A 812 -7.01 19.26 -4.44
C LYS A 812 -6.61 19.13 -2.98
N LEU A 813 -7.61 18.99 -2.10
CA LEU A 813 -7.46 18.87 -0.65
C LEU A 813 -8.11 17.57 -0.18
N SER A 814 -7.36 16.67 0.44
CA SER A 814 -7.83 15.31 0.78
C SER A 814 -8.32 15.16 2.21
N GLY A 815 -7.74 15.93 3.14
CA GLY A 815 -8.00 15.79 4.56
C GLY A 815 -8.01 17.13 5.30
N LEU A 816 -8.93 17.28 6.25
CA LEU A 816 -8.91 18.34 7.27
C LEU A 816 -8.80 17.68 8.63
N GLU A 817 -7.81 18.07 9.44
CA GLU A 817 -7.50 17.46 10.73
C GLU A 817 -7.38 18.56 11.80
N VAL A 818 -8.05 18.39 12.94
CA VAL A 818 -8.17 19.40 13.98
C VAL A 818 -7.94 18.80 15.36
N TRP A 819 -7.02 19.41 16.10
CA TRP A 819 -6.69 19.10 17.49
C TRP A 819 -7.10 20.27 18.38
N ARG A 820 -7.66 19.99 19.55
CA ARG A 820 -7.91 21.00 20.59
C ARG A 820 -6.65 21.12 21.45
N VAL A 821 -6.27 22.33 21.81
CA VAL A 821 -5.26 22.57 22.85
C VAL A 821 -6.01 22.78 24.15
N ASP A 822 -5.90 21.83 25.09
CA ASP A 822 -6.59 21.94 26.35
C ASP A 822 -5.87 22.91 27.30
N ALA A 823 -6.66 23.73 28.01
CA ALA A 823 -6.12 24.68 28.97
C ALA A 823 -5.71 23.93 30.27
N PRO A 824 -4.67 24.39 30.99
CA PRO A 824 -4.25 23.76 32.25
C PRO A 824 -5.41 23.59 33.23
N ALA A 825 -5.53 22.38 33.80
CA ALA A 825 -6.60 22.06 34.74
C ALA A 825 -6.61 23.02 35.94
N GLY A 826 -7.77 23.60 36.24
CA GLY A 826 -7.89 24.71 37.18
C GLY A 826 -7.55 24.32 38.63
N ILE A 827 -6.76 25.17 39.30
CA ILE A 827 -6.54 25.09 40.75
C ILE A 827 -7.80 25.60 41.48
N VAL A 828 -8.17 24.91 42.56
CA VAL A 828 -9.38 25.15 43.36
C VAL A 828 -9.36 26.54 44.03
N MET A 829 -10.49 27.23 44.06
CA MET A 829 -10.62 28.51 44.76
C MET A 829 -10.57 28.37 46.29
N ALA A 830 -9.85 29.29 46.94
CA ALA A 830 -10.05 29.71 48.32
C ALA A 830 -9.99 31.25 48.40
N PRO A 831 -10.69 31.94 49.33
CA PRO A 831 -11.14 33.32 49.07
C PRO A 831 -10.44 34.44 49.87
N THR A 832 -10.57 35.67 49.35
CA THR A 832 -10.30 36.99 50.03
C THR A 832 -8.81 37.30 50.26
N ALA A 833 -8.32 38.56 50.19
CA ALA A 833 -8.98 39.86 50.32
C ALA A 833 -8.41 41.00 49.43
N THR A 834 -9.12 42.14 49.43
CA THR A 834 -8.90 43.39 48.68
C THR A 834 -8.12 44.47 49.46
N VAL A 835 -7.32 45.32 48.79
CA VAL A 835 -7.28 46.81 48.91
C VAL A 835 -6.68 47.43 47.62
N SER A 836 -6.74 48.75 47.43
CA SER A 836 -6.15 49.57 46.33
C SER A 836 -5.66 50.93 46.90
N SER A 837 -5.18 51.97 46.17
CA SER A 837 -4.96 52.30 44.74
C SER A 837 -3.97 53.51 44.65
N ASP A 838 -3.82 54.14 43.46
CA ASP A 838 -3.40 55.55 43.25
C ASP A 838 -1.89 55.90 43.48
N GLU A 839 -1.22 56.91 42.85
CA GLU A 839 -1.55 57.87 41.77
C GLU A 839 -0.24 58.51 41.17
N PHE A 840 -0.26 58.98 39.90
CA PHE A 840 0.53 60.09 39.26
C PHE A 840 2.09 60.24 39.41
N ALA A 841 2.88 61.03 38.63
CA ALA A 841 2.73 61.74 37.32
C ALA A 841 4.10 62.20 36.73
N SER A 842 4.23 62.18 35.37
CA SER A 842 5.06 63.14 34.55
C SER A 842 6.62 63.12 34.69
N ALA A 843 7.47 63.72 33.82
CA ALA A 843 7.31 64.38 32.51
C ALA A 843 8.67 64.48 31.73
N THR A 844 8.62 64.62 30.39
CA THR A 844 9.59 65.31 29.47
C THR A 844 11.11 65.00 29.46
N GLY A 845 11.70 64.92 28.26
CA GLY A 845 13.16 65.06 28.05
C GLY A 845 13.64 64.56 26.67
N ALA A 846 13.95 65.46 25.73
CA ALA A 846 14.17 65.10 24.32
C ALA A 846 15.64 64.83 23.91
N GLY A 847 15.82 63.90 22.96
CA GLY A 847 16.79 64.01 21.86
C GLY A 847 18.24 63.54 22.09
N GLY A 848 18.70 62.59 21.28
CA GLY A 848 20.11 62.18 21.20
C GLY A 848 20.33 61.02 20.22
N SER A 849 21.25 61.18 19.27
CA SER A 849 21.50 60.25 18.17
C SER A 849 22.18 58.92 18.57
N THR A 850 21.82 57.85 17.84
CA THR A 850 22.55 56.58 17.66
C THR A 850 24.09 56.73 17.61
N PRO A 851 24.87 55.77 18.14
CA PRO A 851 25.06 54.47 17.46
C PRO A 851 24.55 53.24 18.22
N VAL A 852 24.24 52.17 17.48
CA VAL A 852 23.86 50.86 18.05
C VAL A 852 25.10 50.11 18.55
N THR A 853 25.06 49.62 19.78
CA THR A 853 25.95 48.58 20.33
C THR A 853 25.05 47.42 20.76
N PRO A 854 25.36 46.15 20.44
CA PRO A 854 24.40 45.05 20.59
C PRO A 854 24.06 44.77 22.07
N SER A 855 22.78 44.84 22.40
CA SER A 855 22.25 44.39 23.70
C SER A 855 22.27 42.85 23.76
N THR A 856 23.04 42.31 24.69
CA THR A 856 23.28 40.86 24.84
C THR A 856 22.15 40.14 25.58
N ASP A 857 20.91 40.28 25.09
CA ASP A 857 19.88 39.25 25.28
C ASP A 857 20.05 38.22 24.14
N ALA A 858 21.07 37.38 24.27
CA ALA A 858 21.23 36.22 23.39
C ALA A 858 20.15 35.18 23.79
N PRO A 859 19.21 34.82 22.90
CA PRO A 859 18.12 33.92 23.26
C PRO A 859 18.67 32.52 23.53
N THR A 860 18.51 32.01 24.75
CA THR A 860 18.98 30.68 25.12
C THR A 860 18.19 29.58 24.39
N GLY A 861 18.85 28.82 23.53
CA GLY A 861 18.29 27.62 22.91
C GLY A 861 18.66 27.46 21.42
N PHE A 862 17.78 26.76 20.70
CA PHE A 862 17.91 26.51 19.26
C PHE A 862 17.92 27.82 18.48
N TYR A 863 18.97 28.05 17.71
CA TYR A 863 19.07 29.24 16.87
C TYR A 863 18.58 28.95 15.45
N ARG A 864 19.13 27.92 14.79
CA ARG A 864 18.88 27.66 13.36
C ARG A 864 19.31 26.27 12.93
N ALA A 865 18.59 25.64 12.00
CA ALA A 865 19.10 24.48 11.26
C ALA A 865 18.64 24.48 9.80
N VAL A 866 19.40 23.81 8.93
CA VAL A 866 19.11 23.72 7.49
C VAL A 866 19.43 22.34 6.94
N ASN A 867 18.47 21.76 6.22
CA ASN A 867 18.65 20.63 5.31
C ASN A 867 19.16 21.19 3.97
N LEU A 868 20.41 20.85 3.61
CA LEU A 868 21.17 21.57 2.59
C LEU A 868 20.76 21.24 1.15
N ASN A 869 20.17 20.06 0.93
CA ASN A 869 19.66 19.65 -0.38
C ASN A 869 18.23 19.07 -0.37
N GLY A 870 17.58 18.94 0.79
CA GLY A 870 16.17 18.55 0.89
C GLY A 870 15.21 19.72 1.17
N ARG A 871 13.96 19.37 1.48
CA ARG A 871 12.92 20.32 1.94
C ARG A 871 13.15 20.76 3.39
N ALA A 872 12.37 21.74 3.84
CA ALA A 872 12.24 22.05 5.26
C ALA A 872 11.61 20.86 6.00
N LEU A 873 12.14 20.54 7.19
CA LEU A 873 11.76 19.37 7.99
C LEU A 873 11.57 19.80 9.46
N THR A 874 11.10 18.86 10.29
CA THR A 874 11.20 18.97 11.75
C THR A 874 12.02 17.77 12.23
N LEU A 875 13.21 18.04 12.77
CA LEU A 875 14.20 17.05 13.20
C LEU A 875 14.61 17.39 14.63
N ASP A 876 14.78 16.39 15.48
CA ASP A 876 15.07 16.57 16.91
C ASP A 876 14.02 17.45 17.66
N GLY A 877 12.79 17.54 17.14
CA GLY A 877 11.73 18.44 17.61
C GLY A 877 11.88 19.91 17.16
N GLN A 878 12.99 20.23 16.49
CA GLN A 878 13.32 21.58 16.02
C GLN A 878 12.98 21.78 14.55
N ARG A 879 12.67 23.01 14.14
CA ARG A 879 12.32 23.34 12.75
C ARG A 879 13.56 23.60 11.91
N TRP A 880 13.77 22.76 10.90
CA TRP A 880 14.85 22.87 9.94
C TRP A 880 14.36 23.58 8.67
N GLU A 881 15.08 24.59 8.20
CA GLU A 881 14.88 25.16 6.86
C GLU A 881 15.31 24.17 5.77
N GLY A 882 14.82 24.36 4.55
CA GLY A 882 15.22 23.55 3.39
C GLY A 882 16.33 24.19 2.57
N ALA A 883 16.64 23.59 1.43
CA ALA A 883 17.70 24.00 0.50
C ALA A 883 17.49 25.37 -0.20
N ASN A 884 16.48 26.14 0.24
CA ASN A 884 16.15 27.53 -0.12
C ASN A 884 16.25 28.49 1.08
N ALA A 885 16.88 28.08 2.19
CA ALA A 885 17.11 28.87 3.39
C ALA A 885 17.70 30.26 3.09
N LYS A 886 17.13 31.30 3.69
CA LYS A 886 17.59 32.68 3.44
C LYS A 886 19.00 32.88 4.01
N ASN A 887 19.82 33.66 3.32
CA ASN A 887 21.19 33.96 3.75
C ASN A 887 22.12 32.73 3.89
N LEU A 888 21.78 31.58 3.31
CA LEU A 888 22.69 30.45 3.11
C LEU A 888 23.30 30.50 1.70
N SER A 889 24.58 30.14 1.60
CA SER A 889 25.28 29.86 0.35
C SER A 889 26.17 28.63 0.54
N VAL A 890 26.22 27.74 -0.44
CA VAL A 890 27.15 26.60 -0.49
C VAL A 890 27.48 26.28 -1.94
N ASP A 891 28.76 26.08 -2.25
CA ASP A 891 29.32 25.92 -3.60
C ASP A 891 29.62 24.46 -3.97
N GLY A 892 28.60 23.61 -3.84
CA GLY A 892 28.69 22.19 -4.18
C GLY A 892 27.62 21.70 -5.16
N ARG A 893 27.88 20.53 -5.76
CA ARG A 893 26.88 19.79 -6.53
C ARG A 893 25.85 19.20 -5.58
N LYS A 894 24.58 19.46 -5.87
CA LYS A 894 23.44 18.82 -5.21
C LYS A 894 23.26 17.39 -5.71
N VAL A 895 23.19 16.43 -4.78
CA VAL A 895 23.05 14.99 -5.04
C VAL A 895 22.00 14.39 -4.09
N CYS A 896 21.19 13.47 -4.59
CA CYS A 896 20.34 12.62 -3.76
C CYS A 896 20.57 11.15 -4.13
N GLN A 897 20.48 10.27 -3.15
CA GLN A 897 20.53 8.82 -3.30
C GLN A 897 19.35 8.23 -2.49
N PRO A 898 18.12 8.20 -3.06
CA PRO A 898 16.91 7.87 -2.31
C PRO A 898 16.90 6.43 -1.78
N ASP A 899 17.66 5.54 -2.41
CA ASP A 899 17.73 4.10 -2.11
C ASP A 899 18.93 3.73 -1.22
N ALA A 900 19.71 4.72 -0.75
CA ALA A 900 20.89 4.47 0.05
C ALA A 900 20.56 3.77 1.39
N ALA A 901 21.16 2.61 1.61
CA ALA A 901 21.15 1.90 2.89
C ALA A 901 22.04 2.66 3.89
N LEU A 902 21.41 3.52 4.70
CA LEU A 902 22.14 4.38 5.63
C LEU A 902 22.78 3.56 6.76
N THR A 903 24.06 3.83 7.00
CA THR A 903 24.87 3.19 8.04
C THR A 903 25.46 4.27 8.95
N PRO A 904 25.12 4.32 10.26
CA PRO A 904 24.13 3.48 10.95
C PRO A 904 22.70 3.72 10.41
N VAL A 905 21.81 2.75 10.63
CA VAL A 905 20.38 2.91 10.33
C VAL A 905 19.80 3.99 11.25
N THR A 906 18.83 4.76 10.75
CA THR A 906 18.28 5.94 11.43
C THR A 906 16.80 6.12 11.11
N ASP A 907 16.11 7.03 11.82
CA ASP A 907 14.68 7.26 11.62
C ASP A 907 14.35 7.84 10.22
N PRO A 908 13.11 7.68 9.72
CA PRO A 908 12.74 8.13 8.37
C PRO A 908 12.99 9.62 8.08
N THR A 909 12.95 10.48 9.10
CA THR A 909 13.14 11.93 8.97
C THR A 909 14.61 12.28 8.84
N HIS A 910 15.47 11.68 9.68
CA HIS A 910 16.92 11.78 9.51
C HIS A 910 17.34 11.15 8.18
N ALA A 911 16.74 10.03 7.79
CA ALA A 911 17.01 9.37 6.53
C ALA A 911 16.63 10.24 5.32
N GLU A 912 15.50 10.95 5.34
CA GLU A 912 15.10 11.89 4.28
C GLU A 912 16.13 13.04 4.12
N MET A 913 16.64 13.58 5.23
CA MET A 913 17.67 14.62 5.21
C MET A 913 19.01 14.06 4.70
N LEU A 914 19.45 12.92 5.22
CA LEU A 914 20.74 12.31 4.86
C LEU A 914 20.79 11.83 3.40
N ARG A 915 19.67 11.35 2.83
CA ARG A 915 19.60 10.89 1.44
C ARG A 915 19.69 12.01 0.39
N CYS A 916 19.69 13.28 0.80
CA CYS A 916 19.92 14.43 -0.09
C CYS A 916 20.98 15.38 0.48
N TYR A 917 22.18 15.38 -0.12
CA TYR A 917 23.34 16.14 0.36
C TYR A 917 23.95 17.05 -0.72
N VAL A 918 24.83 17.95 -0.28
CA VAL A 918 25.67 18.79 -1.14
C VAL A 918 27.09 18.25 -1.09
N THR A 919 27.69 17.96 -2.25
CA THR A 919 29.04 17.38 -2.37
C THR A 919 29.94 18.21 -3.30
N GLY A 920 31.23 18.27 -3.01
CA GLY A 920 32.19 19.06 -3.80
C GLY A 920 33.61 18.97 -3.26
N ASN A 921 34.56 19.44 -4.06
CA ASN A 921 35.97 19.52 -3.69
C ASN A 921 36.28 20.90 -3.08
N ASN A 922 36.74 20.94 -1.83
CA ASN A 922 36.93 22.14 -1.02
C ASN A 922 35.61 22.92 -0.81
N LEU A 923 34.56 22.25 -0.30
CA LEU A 923 33.25 22.87 -0.05
C LEU A 923 33.36 24.08 0.89
N ARG A 924 32.65 25.15 0.55
CA ARG A 924 32.55 26.39 1.33
C ARG A 924 31.09 26.71 1.65
N LEU A 925 30.64 26.38 2.85
CA LEU A 925 29.31 26.74 3.35
C LEU A 925 29.39 28.07 4.11
N THR A 926 28.55 29.03 3.72
CA THR A 926 28.48 30.37 4.33
C THR A 926 27.05 30.67 4.77
N LEU A 927 26.83 30.94 6.06
CA LEU A 927 25.59 31.51 6.60
C LEU A 927 25.81 32.99 6.91
N ARG A 928 24.82 33.86 6.65
CA ARG A 928 24.91 35.31 6.89
C ARG A 928 23.71 35.86 7.66
N GLY A 929 23.88 37.03 8.28
CA GLY A 929 22.85 37.65 9.11
C GLY A 929 22.64 36.94 10.45
N ILE A 930 23.65 36.24 10.95
CA ILE A 930 23.67 35.66 12.29
C ILE A 930 24.06 36.76 13.29
N PRO A 931 23.36 36.96 14.43
CA PRO A 931 23.77 37.90 15.45
C PRO A 931 25.18 37.59 15.99
N ALA A 932 25.96 38.63 16.29
CA ALA A 932 27.29 38.44 16.88
C ALA A 932 27.16 37.78 18.26
N GLY A 933 27.97 36.75 18.53
CA GLY A 933 27.86 35.91 19.72
C GLY A 933 28.46 34.52 19.52
N SER A 934 28.41 33.69 20.57
CA SER A 934 28.91 32.30 20.53
C SER A 934 27.78 31.29 20.34
N TYR A 935 28.04 30.27 19.52
CA TYR A 935 27.09 29.23 19.12
C TYR A 935 27.74 27.85 19.22
N GLN A 936 26.93 26.81 19.43
CA GLN A 936 27.33 25.42 19.20
C GLN A 936 26.89 24.99 17.79
N LEU A 937 27.84 24.51 16.99
CA LEU A 937 27.63 24.09 15.60
C LEU A 937 27.79 22.57 15.45
N SER A 938 26.80 21.90 14.85
CA SER A 938 26.93 20.51 14.39
C SER A 938 26.59 20.36 12.91
N LEU A 939 27.16 19.34 12.28
CA LEU A 939 26.94 18.98 10.87
C LEU A 939 26.56 17.52 10.73
N TYR A 940 25.81 17.20 9.67
CA TYR A 940 25.52 15.83 9.26
C TYR A 940 26.22 15.57 7.93
N LEU A 941 27.11 14.58 7.93
CA LEU A 941 28.06 14.31 6.86
C LEU A 941 27.85 12.91 6.29
N TRP A 942 28.07 12.76 4.98
CA TRP A 942 28.33 11.46 4.37
C TRP A 942 29.82 11.18 4.40
N ASP A 943 30.19 9.97 4.81
CA ASP A 943 31.56 9.49 4.77
C ASP A 943 32.11 9.49 3.36
N GLN A 944 33.43 9.67 3.23
CA GLN A 944 34.12 9.76 1.94
C GLN A 944 35.30 8.80 1.91
N ALA A 945 35.52 8.17 0.76
CA ALA A 945 36.61 7.23 0.52
C ALA A 945 38.01 7.89 0.50
N GLN A 946 38.07 9.21 0.68
CA GLN A 946 39.29 10.03 0.72
C GLN A 946 39.28 10.89 1.98
N GLN A 947 40.46 11.32 2.43
CA GLN A 947 40.57 12.18 3.60
C GLN A 947 40.33 13.65 3.25
N TYR A 948 39.59 14.35 4.11
CA TYR A 948 39.37 15.79 4.10
C TYR A 948 39.37 16.37 5.52
N THR A 949 39.88 17.58 5.69
CA THR A 949 39.78 18.35 6.94
C THR A 949 38.53 19.22 6.91
N LEU A 950 37.91 19.44 8.07
CA LEU A 950 36.89 20.46 8.28
C LEU A 950 37.44 21.63 9.12
N LYS A 951 37.30 22.83 8.55
CA LYS A 951 37.79 24.11 9.07
C LYS A 951 36.60 25.01 9.37
N LEU A 952 36.60 25.60 10.56
CA LEU A 952 35.60 26.57 10.98
C LEU A 952 36.20 27.98 10.95
N GLN A 953 35.32 28.99 10.91
CA GLN A 953 35.66 30.40 11.00
C GLN A 953 36.72 30.67 12.09
N GLY A 954 37.75 31.44 11.73
CA GLY A 954 38.96 31.62 12.54
C GLY A 954 40.12 30.69 12.14
N GLY A 955 39.93 29.78 11.18
CA GLY A 955 41.01 29.01 10.54
C GLY A 955 41.53 27.83 11.37
N ARG A 956 40.85 27.48 12.46
CA ARG A 956 41.19 26.32 13.30
C ARG A 956 40.77 25.03 12.56
N GLN A 957 41.69 24.08 12.40
CA GLN A 957 41.31 22.71 12.06
C GLN A 957 40.52 22.14 13.24
N THR A 958 39.37 21.53 12.98
CA THR A 958 38.44 21.09 14.04
C THR A 958 38.09 19.61 13.98
N TRP A 959 38.13 19.02 12.79
CA TRP A 959 37.83 17.62 12.56
C TRP A 959 38.43 17.15 11.24
N VAL A 960 38.70 15.85 11.11
CA VAL A 960 39.20 15.17 9.91
C VAL A 960 38.42 13.87 9.81
N ASN A 961 37.92 13.51 8.64
CA ASN A 961 37.21 12.23 8.49
C ASN A 961 38.18 11.04 8.56
N GLN A 962 37.64 9.90 9.01
CA GLN A 962 38.24 8.62 8.67
C GLN A 962 37.82 8.25 7.24
N PRO A 963 38.75 7.88 6.34
CA PRO A 963 38.38 7.46 5.00
C PRO A 963 37.55 6.17 5.01
N ASN A 964 36.35 6.24 4.46
CA ASN A 964 35.40 5.14 4.42
C ASN A 964 34.66 5.15 3.08
N ALA A 965 34.70 4.03 2.36
CA ALA A 965 34.16 3.91 1.00
C ALA A 965 32.74 3.32 0.94
N ASN A 966 32.13 3.01 2.09
CA ASN A 966 30.81 2.39 2.16
C ASN A 966 29.72 3.41 1.79
N VAL A 967 29.06 3.18 0.65
CA VAL A 967 27.91 3.98 0.19
C VAL A 967 26.79 3.92 1.23
N GLY A 968 26.28 5.08 1.65
CA GLY A 968 25.29 5.20 2.73
C GLY A 968 25.87 5.42 4.12
N SER A 969 27.19 5.32 4.31
CA SER A 969 27.81 5.60 5.62
C SER A 969 27.79 7.10 5.93
N TRP A 970 27.34 7.46 7.14
CA TRP A 970 27.14 8.85 7.56
C TRP A 970 27.41 9.07 9.05
N GLN A 971 27.62 10.32 9.45
CA GLN A 971 27.81 10.70 10.84
C GLN A 971 27.34 12.13 11.18
N LYS A 972 26.90 12.34 12.43
CA LYS A 972 26.66 13.66 13.05
C LYS A 972 27.95 14.07 13.78
N VAL A 973 28.48 15.25 13.49
CA VAL A 973 29.76 15.74 14.03
C VAL A 973 29.62 17.12 14.69
N GLY A 974 30.55 17.42 15.61
CA GLY A 974 30.38 18.48 16.61
C GLY A 974 29.65 17.93 17.85
N PRO A 975 29.04 18.80 18.70
CA PRO A 975 29.01 20.25 18.58
C PRO A 975 30.39 20.91 18.77
N TRP A 976 30.65 21.98 18.02
CA TRP A 976 31.81 22.85 18.21
C TRP A 976 31.39 24.27 18.56
N THR A 977 32.05 24.86 19.55
CA THR A 977 31.83 26.26 19.91
C THR A 977 32.48 27.17 18.88
N VAL A 978 31.66 27.99 18.22
CA VAL A 978 32.06 28.97 17.20
C VAL A 978 31.60 30.37 17.62
N THR A 979 32.40 31.39 17.34
CA THR A 979 32.04 32.80 17.63
C THR A 979 31.85 33.55 16.33
N VAL A 980 30.64 34.09 16.14
CA VAL A 980 30.31 34.97 15.02
C VAL A 980 30.59 36.41 15.46
N ASP A 981 31.36 37.13 14.65
CA ASP A 981 31.71 38.53 14.88
C ASP A 981 30.65 39.51 14.32
N ALA A 982 30.92 40.82 14.38
CA ALA A 982 30.02 41.88 13.92
C ALA A 982 29.73 41.87 12.40
N SER A 983 30.42 41.05 11.58
CA SER A 983 30.04 40.80 10.17
C SER A 983 28.82 39.88 10.03
N GLY A 984 28.38 39.25 11.12
CA GLY A 984 27.22 38.35 11.17
C GLY A 984 27.29 37.18 10.20
N THR A 985 28.50 36.75 9.84
CA THR A 985 28.76 35.66 8.88
C THR A 985 29.41 34.49 9.61
N LEU A 986 28.91 33.27 9.37
CA LEU A 986 29.54 32.00 9.74
C LEU A 986 30.09 31.31 8.49
N LEU A 987 31.29 30.75 8.60
CA LEU A 987 31.99 30.04 7.53
C LEU A 987 32.40 28.63 7.97
N VAL A 988 32.13 27.65 7.10
CA VAL A 988 32.64 26.27 7.15
C VAL A 988 33.33 25.98 5.82
N GLU A 989 34.56 25.45 5.89
CA GLU A 989 35.39 25.11 4.72
C GLU A 989 35.94 23.68 4.85
N THR A 990 36.15 22.99 3.73
CA THR A 990 36.90 21.73 3.70
C THR A 990 38.14 21.81 2.81
N ASP A 991 39.09 20.88 2.99
CA ASP A 991 40.11 20.58 1.97
C ASP A 991 39.93 19.16 1.43
N GLY A 992 39.77 19.01 0.12
CA GLY A 992 39.38 17.73 -0.50
C GLY A 992 37.86 17.56 -0.66
N VAL A 993 37.45 16.38 -1.12
CA VAL A 993 36.04 16.07 -1.42
C VAL A 993 35.27 15.77 -0.14
N ALA A 994 34.20 16.53 0.10
CA ALA A 994 33.31 16.39 1.25
C ALA A 994 31.84 16.34 0.81
N SER A 995 30.97 15.82 1.68
CA SER A 995 29.53 15.69 1.43
C SER A 995 28.73 16.02 2.70
N ILE A 996 27.94 17.08 2.65
CA ILE A 996 27.21 17.63 3.81
C ILE A 996 25.70 17.61 3.52
N ALA A 997 24.94 16.95 4.38
CA ALA A 997 23.48 16.86 4.29
C ALA A 997 22.78 17.95 5.13
N GLY A 998 23.30 18.24 6.33
CA GLY A 998 22.62 19.09 7.31
C GLY A 998 23.57 19.93 8.16
N ILE A 999 23.05 21.05 8.67
CA ILE A 999 23.74 21.97 9.60
C ILE A 999 22.77 22.44 10.69
N VAL A 1000 23.23 22.54 11.94
CA VAL A 1000 22.46 23.06 13.08
C VAL A 1000 23.32 23.93 13.99
N LEU A 1001 22.72 25.02 14.50
CA LEU A 1001 23.27 25.98 15.44
C LEU A 1001 22.35 26.18 16.65
N TRP A 1002 22.96 26.24 17.83
CA TRP A 1002 22.36 26.62 19.11
C TRP A 1002 23.15 27.77 19.73
N HIS A 1003 22.55 28.62 20.56
CA HIS A 1003 23.31 29.62 21.34
C HIS A 1003 24.17 28.93 22.41
N ALA A 1004 25.44 29.32 22.57
CA ALA A 1004 26.37 28.60 23.44
C ALA A 1004 26.04 28.69 24.94
N ASP A 1005 25.22 29.67 25.34
CA ASP A 1005 24.83 29.92 26.73
C ASP A 1005 23.61 29.09 27.18
N SER A 1006 23.03 28.25 26.31
CA SER A 1006 21.89 27.39 26.68
C SER A 1006 22.35 26.18 27.49
N THR A 1007 22.09 26.19 28.80
CA THR A 1007 22.39 25.09 29.72
C THR A 1007 21.30 24.00 29.80
N ASP A 1008 20.22 24.13 29.02
CA ASP A 1008 19.17 23.10 28.92
C ASP A 1008 19.36 22.23 27.67
N VAL A 1009 19.70 20.96 27.90
CA VAL A 1009 19.81 19.88 26.90
C VAL A 1009 18.85 18.73 27.27
N SER A 1010 17.82 19.02 28.07
CA SER A 1010 17.00 17.99 28.75
C SER A 1010 15.58 17.80 28.19
N SER A 1011 15.16 18.61 27.21
CA SER A 1011 13.77 18.68 26.72
C SER A 1011 13.56 18.17 25.28
N GLN A 1012 13.69 16.85 25.08
CA GLN A 1012 13.09 16.15 23.93
C GLN A 1012 11.95 15.20 24.38
N PRO A 1013 10.85 15.08 23.62
CA PRO A 1013 9.84 14.04 23.84
C PRO A 1013 10.38 12.63 23.55
N PRO A 1014 9.91 11.58 24.25
CA PRO A 1014 10.60 10.30 24.30
C PRO A 1014 10.25 9.34 23.15
N LEU A 1015 11.28 8.69 22.58
CA LEU A 1015 11.16 7.28 22.18
C LEU A 1015 11.02 6.41 23.45
N ALA A 1016 10.44 5.22 23.33
CA ALA A 1016 9.78 4.56 24.45
C ALA A 1016 10.68 4.27 25.67
N GLN A 1017 10.09 4.53 26.85
CA GLN A 1017 10.59 4.31 28.22
C GLN A 1017 11.61 5.34 28.74
N THR A 1018 11.38 5.75 29.98
CA THR A 1018 12.13 6.81 30.66
C THR A 1018 13.52 6.35 31.08
N PHE A 1019 14.53 7.16 30.78
CA PHE A 1019 15.65 7.30 31.71
C PHE A 1019 16.10 8.74 31.91
N VAL A 1020 16.67 9.00 33.08
CA VAL A 1020 17.15 10.32 33.50
C VAL A 1020 18.58 10.52 32.96
N PRO A 1021 18.94 11.70 32.41
CA PRO A 1021 20.18 11.83 31.65
C PRO A 1021 21.46 11.61 32.46
N GLY A 1022 22.40 10.85 31.88
CA GLY A 1022 23.80 10.85 32.28
C GLY A 1022 24.68 10.10 31.27
N ASP A 1023 25.81 10.71 30.92
CA ASP A 1023 26.91 10.14 30.13
C ASP A 1023 26.55 9.41 28.82
N ALA A 1024 25.94 10.11 27.86
CA ALA A 1024 26.11 9.75 26.44
C ALA A 1024 27.35 10.48 25.89
N GLY A 1025 28.35 9.75 25.41
CA GLY A 1025 29.55 10.33 24.77
C GLY A 1025 30.83 10.39 25.61
N GLN A 1026 30.91 9.71 26.76
CA GLN A 1026 32.20 9.46 27.42
C GLN A 1026 33.04 8.47 26.58
N PRO A 1027 34.35 8.70 26.37
CA PRO A 1027 35.16 7.80 25.56
C PRO A 1027 35.36 6.44 26.27
N LEU A 1028 35.15 5.35 25.54
CA LEU A 1028 35.18 3.96 26.06
C LEU A 1028 36.62 3.46 26.28
N THR A 1029 37.36 4.08 27.21
CA THR A 1029 38.78 3.80 27.45
C THR A 1029 39.06 2.76 28.54
N GLN A 1030 38.06 2.36 29.34
CA GLN A 1030 38.22 1.28 30.32
C GLN A 1030 37.99 -0.07 29.62
N VAL A 1031 39.07 -0.81 29.37
CA VAL A 1031 39.01 -2.17 28.79
C VAL A 1031 38.90 -3.22 29.90
N VAL A 1032 38.10 -4.27 29.66
CA VAL A 1032 37.98 -5.46 30.50
C VAL A 1032 38.13 -6.68 29.59
N GLU A 1033 39.23 -7.41 29.73
CA GLU A 1033 39.55 -8.56 28.86
C GLU A 1033 38.57 -9.72 29.08
N SER A 1034 38.32 -10.53 28.05
CA SER A 1034 37.33 -11.62 28.08
C SER A 1034 37.56 -12.69 29.16
N ASP A 1035 38.78 -12.81 29.69
CA ASP A 1035 39.16 -13.74 30.75
C ASP A 1035 39.13 -13.15 32.18
N ASP A 1036 38.77 -11.87 32.34
CA ASP A 1036 38.74 -11.17 33.63
C ASP A 1036 37.80 -11.84 34.66
N ALA A 1037 38.19 -11.80 35.94
CA ALA A 1037 37.44 -12.42 37.04
C ALA A 1037 36.07 -11.77 37.32
N ARG A 1038 35.81 -10.56 36.81
CA ARG A 1038 34.49 -9.89 36.82
C ARG A 1038 33.51 -10.46 35.79
N LEU A 1039 33.97 -11.27 34.85
CA LEU A 1039 33.14 -11.85 33.79
C LEU A 1039 32.70 -13.27 34.17
N SER A 1040 31.46 -13.37 34.63
CA SER A 1040 30.82 -14.63 35.03
C SER A 1040 30.51 -15.48 33.81
N ARG A 1041 31.31 -16.52 33.61
CA ARG A 1041 31.23 -17.46 32.49
C ARG A 1041 30.48 -18.72 32.91
N SER A 1042 29.57 -19.18 32.07
CA SER A 1042 28.84 -20.44 32.24
C SER A 1042 28.98 -21.33 31.02
N GLY A 1043 29.23 -22.62 31.21
CA GLY A 1043 29.67 -23.53 30.15
C GLY A 1043 31.18 -23.45 29.87
N GLU A 1044 31.65 -24.26 28.93
CA GLU A 1044 33.07 -24.39 28.60
C GLU A 1044 33.53 -23.28 27.62
N TRP A 1045 34.58 -22.57 28.01
CA TRP A 1045 35.22 -21.52 27.20
C TRP A 1045 36.68 -21.89 26.93
N GLN A 1046 37.13 -21.75 25.68
CA GLN A 1046 38.52 -21.98 25.30
C GLN A 1046 39.23 -20.66 25.02
N ALA A 1047 40.45 -20.51 25.52
CA ALA A 1047 41.28 -19.33 25.30
C ALA A 1047 42.21 -19.52 24.09
N GLN A 1048 42.29 -18.51 23.23
CA GLN A 1048 43.19 -18.49 22.08
C GLN A 1048 44.19 -17.33 22.20
N SER A 1049 45.42 -17.64 22.58
CA SER A 1049 46.50 -16.67 22.65
C SER A 1049 46.90 -16.16 21.26
N THR A 1050 47.00 -14.84 21.12
CA THR A 1050 47.47 -14.13 19.92
C THR A 1050 47.71 -12.66 20.24
N GLY A 1051 48.88 -12.12 19.86
CA GLY A 1051 49.23 -10.70 20.02
C GLY A 1051 48.45 -9.72 19.11
N LYS A 1052 47.33 -10.16 18.52
CA LYS A 1052 46.37 -9.30 17.79
C LYS A 1052 45.10 -9.02 18.60
N ALA A 1053 44.79 -9.88 19.57
CA ALA A 1053 43.70 -9.70 20.52
C ALA A 1053 44.10 -8.67 21.59
N SER A 1054 43.09 -8.09 22.24
CA SER A 1054 43.25 -7.40 23.51
C SER A 1054 43.73 -8.39 24.59
N GLY A 1055 44.44 -7.90 25.61
CA GLY A 1055 45.14 -8.73 26.62
C GLY A 1055 46.24 -9.68 26.09
N GLY A 1056 46.30 -9.97 24.79
CA GLY A 1056 47.08 -11.05 24.17
C GLY A 1056 46.31 -12.37 23.99
N SER A 1057 45.02 -12.44 24.31
CA SER A 1057 44.18 -13.64 24.10
C SER A 1057 42.69 -13.33 24.15
N TYR A 1058 41.90 -14.00 23.29
CA TYR A 1058 40.44 -13.96 23.30
C TYR A 1058 39.83 -15.29 23.76
N LEU A 1059 38.58 -15.28 24.25
CA LEU A 1059 37.82 -16.49 24.57
C LEU A 1059 36.83 -16.85 23.47
N TYR A 1060 36.65 -18.14 23.19
CA TYR A 1060 35.65 -18.64 22.25
C TYR A 1060 34.89 -19.87 22.75
N SER A 1061 33.64 -20.01 22.30
CA SER A 1061 32.76 -21.16 22.57
C SER A 1061 31.60 -21.22 21.56
N SER A 1062 30.85 -22.34 21.55
CA SER A 1062 29.63 -22.54 20.73
C SER A 1062 28.38 -22.86 21.55
N ASN A 1063 28.50 -23.01 22.87
CA ASN A 1063 27.37 -23.31 23.77
C ASN A 1063 27.49 -22.67 25.16
N ALA A 1064 28.57 -21.94 25.44
CA ALA A 1064 28.80 -21.25 26.70
C ALA A 1064 28.37 -19.77 26.60
N GLN A 1065 28.03 -19.17 27.73
CA GLN A 1065 27.58 -17.78 27.85
C GLN A 1065 28.52 -16.99 28.75
N LEU A 1066 28.68 -15.70 28.46
CA LEU A 1066 29.44 -14.75 29.25
C LEU A 1066 28.49 -13.68 29.78
N SER A 1067 28.55 -13.40 31.08
CA SER A 1067 27.60 -12.51 31.75
C SER A 1067 28.30 -11.62 32.77
N PHE A 1068 27.79 -10.40 32.96
CA PHE A 1068 28.35 -9.41 33.88
C PHE A 1068 27.28 -8.41 34.33
N THR A 1069 27.56 -7.65 35.39
CA THR A 1069 26.76 -6.49 35.77
C THR A 1069 27.63 -5.24 35.81
N PHE A 1070 27.17 -4.18 35.14
CA PHE A 1070 27.85 -2.87 35.14
C PHE A 1070 26.90 -1.78 35.61
N THR A 1071 27.40 -0.54 35.75
CA THR A 1071 26.56 0.62 36.05
C THR A 1071 26.98 1.79 35.17
N GLY A 1072 26.12 2.13 34.21
CA GLY A 1072 26.40 3.08 33.13
C GLY A 1072 25.32 3.07 32.04
N SER A 1073 25.59 3.76 30.94
CA SER A 1073 24.68 4.05 29.81
C SER A 1073 25.11 3.44 28.46
N GLN A 1074 26.35 2.94 28.37
CA GLN A 1074 26.94 2.44 27.12
C GLN A 1074 28.10 1.48 27.38
N PHE A 1075 28.29 0.50 26.50
CA PHE A 1075 29.47 -0.37 26.45
C PHE A 1075 29.73 -0.92 25.03
N ASP A 1076 30.99 -1.26 24.74
CA ASP A 1076 31.37 -2.04 23.56
C ASP A 1076 31.55 -3.52 23.93
N VAL A 1077 31.13 -4.42 23.05
CA VAL A 1077 31.68 -5.77 22.94
C VAL A 1077 32.75 -5.77 21.84
N VAL A 1078 33.98 -6.11 22.21
CA VAL A 1078 35.09 -6.32 21.27
C VAL A 1078 35.17 -7.81 20.96
N TYR A 1079 35.19 -8.16 19.68
CA TYR A 1079 35.12 -9.56 19.23
C TYR A 1079 36.02 -9.83 18.01
N VAL A 1080 36.17 -11.11 17.68
CA VAL A 1080 36.91 -11.57 16.49
C VAL A 1080 35.90 -12.00 15.44
N GLN A 1081 36.08 -11.56 14.19
CA GLN A 1081 35.35 -12.10 13.04
C GLN A 1081 36.17 -13.15 12.32
N HIS A 1082 35.56 -14.28 11.93
CA HIS A 1082 36.24 -15.37 11.22
C HIS A 1082 35.23 -16.40 10.66
N LYS A 1083 35.56 -17.04 9.53
CA LYS A 1083 34.69 -17.99 8.82
C LYS A 1083 34.33 -19.29 9.55
N ALA A 1084 34.94 -19.54 10.70
CA ALA A 1084 34.58 -20.66 11.60
C ALA A 1084 33.66 -20.22 12.75
N LEU A 1085 33.26 -18.95 12.76
CA LEU A 1085 32.32 -18.36 13.71
C LEU A 1085 30.98 -18.09 13.02
N GLY A 1086 29.93 -17.95 13.82
CA GLY A 1086 28.58 -17.56 13.41
C GLY A 1086 28.18 -16.25 14.07
N SER A 1087 27.03 -16.21 14.74
CA SER A 1087 26.47 -15.00 15.35
C SER A 1087 26.26 -15.12 16.86
N PHE A 1088 26.31 -14.00 17.58
CA PHE A 1088 25.96 -13.90 19.00
C PHE A 1088 24.85 -12.89 19.25
N THR A 1089 24.07 -13.13 20.30
CA THR A 1089 23.15 -12.13 20.87
C THR A 1089 23.82 -11.40 22.02
N ILE A 1090 23.54 -10.11 22.11
CA ILE A 1090 23.75 -9.31 23.32
C ILE A 1090 22.36 -9.04 23.91
N ALA A 1091 22.13 -9.54 25.12
CA ALA A 1091 20.93 -9.26 25.89
C ALA A 1091 21.27 -8.37 27.09
N VAL A 1092 20.45 -7.34 27.31
CA VAL A 1092 20.52 -6.41 28.45
C VAL A 1092 19.23 -6.54 29.24
N ASP A 1093 19.35 -6.74 30.55
CA ASP A 1093 18.24 -6.92 31.50
C ASP A 1093 17.20 -7.98 31.07
N GLY A 1094 17.68 -9.01 30.34
CA GLY A 1094 16.89 -10.12 29.83
C GLY A 1094 16.26 -9.91 28.44
N VAL A 1095 16.44 -8.74 27.82
CA VAL A 1095 15.95 -8.44 26.47
C VAL A 1095 17.11 -8.45 25.49
N ILE A 1096 16.98 -9.15 24.36
CA ILE A 1096 17.97 -9.10 23.27
C ILE A 1096 17.91 -7.72 22.63
N VAL A 1097 18.98 -6.94 22.77
CA VAL A 1097 19.10 -5.59 22.19
C VAL A 1097 19.83 -5.60 20.84
N GLN A 1098 20.69 -6.60 20.62
CA GLN A 1098 21.46 -6.73 19.38
C GLN A 1098 21.74 -8.20 19.07
N THR A 1099 21.74 -8.54 17.78
CA THR A 1099 22.36 -9.77 17.25
C THR A 1099 23.50 -9.34 16.34
N VAL A 1100 24.67 -9.94 16.54
CA VAL A 1100 25.93 -9.56 15.89
C VAL A 1100 26.44 -10.75 15.10
N ASP A 1101 26.69 -10.55 13.80
CA ASP A 1101 27.36 -11.56 12.98
C ASP A 1101 28.88 -11.46 13.15
N SER A 1102 29.51 -12.57 13.52
CA SER A 1102 30.96 -12.73 13.61
C SER A 1102 31.55 -13.62 12.52
N HIS A 1103 30.74 -14.03 11.54
CA HIS A 1103 31.23 -14.67 10.32
C HIS A 1103 31.98 -13.68 9.42
N SER A 1104 33.12 -14.10 8.87
CA SER A 1104 33.82 -13.39 7.79
C SER A 1104 34.84 -14.30 7.12
N GLU A 1105 34.93 -14.26 5.79
CA GLU A 1105 35.92 -15.01 5.00
C GLU A 1105 37.38 -14.72 5.41
N GLN A 1106 37.64 -13.58 6.07
CA GLN A 1106 38.96 -13.24 6.62
C GLN A 1106 38.90 -13.01 8.14
N THR A 1107 40.01 -13.30 8.83
CA THR A 1107 40.11 -13.09 10.28
C THR A 1107 40.32 -11.61 10.61
N HIS A 1108 39.32 -10.95 11.21
CA HIS A 1108 39.46 -9.60 11.74
C HIS A 1108 39.46 -9.63 13.27
N PHE A 1109 40.42 -8.94 13.88
CA PHE A 1109 40.52 -8.76 15.33
C PHE A 1109 40.02 -7.38 15.71
N GLN A 1110 39.55 -7.22 16.95
CA GLN A 1110 39.03 -5.96 17.47
C GLN A 1110 37.85 -5.39 16.66
N ALA A 1111 37.00 -6.26 16.10
CA ALA A 1111 35.68 -5.86 15.66
C ALA A 1111 34.85 -5.40 16.86
N VAL A 1112 33.94 -4.45 16.68
CA VAL A 1112 33.20 -3.80 17.77
C VAL A 1112 31.71 -3.88 17.52
N ALA A 1113 30.95 -4.26 18.55
CA ALA A 1113 29.51 -4.14 18.63
C ALA A 1113 29.18 -3.22 19.83
N SER A 1114 28.85 -1.97 19.53
CA SER A 1114 28.51 -0.96 20.54
C SER A 1114 27.04 -1.05 20.94
N VAL A 1115 26.79 -1.07 22.25
CA VAL A 1115 25.46 -0.92 22.84
C VAL A 1115 25.45 0.43 23.55
N SER A 1116 24.84 1.43 22.93
CA SER A 1116 24.65 2.79 23.44
C SER A 1116 23.22 3.02 23.90
N ASP A 1117 22.95 4.23 24.41
CA ASP A 1117 21.60 4.72 24.74
C ASP A 1117 20.86 3.85 25.77
N LEU A 1118 21.62 3.07 26.55
CA LEU A 1118 21.14 2.39 27.74
C LEU A 1118 20.94 3.38 28.88
N SER A 1119 20.23 2.89 29.87
CA SER A 1119 19.40 3.71 30.73
C SER A 1119 20.13 3.92 32.06
N GLN A 1120 21.16 4.78 32.00
CA GLN A 1120 22.17 5.19 33.01
C GLN A 1120 22.00 4.59 34.42
N GLY A 1121 22.20 3.27 34.51
CA GLY A 1121 21.75 2.50 35.65
C GLY A 1121 22.52 1.21 35.80
N GLN A 1122 22.10 0.37 36.74
CA GLN A 1122 22.67 -0.96 36.88
C GLN A 1122 22.01 -1.89 35.87
N HIS A 1123 22.82 -2.47 34.98
CA HIS A 1123 22.39 -3.40 33.94
C HIS A 1123 23.09 -4.75 34.08
N THR A 1124 22.33 -5.83 33.91
CA THR A 1124 22.88 -7.19 33.76
C THR A 1124 22.91 -7.55 32.28
N VAL A 1125 24.09 -7.90 31.79
CA VAL A 1125 24.32 -8.25 30.38
C VAL A 1125 24.61 -9.74 30.25
N VAL A 1126 24.07 -10.36 29.20
CA VAL A 1126 24.39 -11.74 28.77
C VAL A 1126 24.77 -11.72 27.30
N ILE A 1127 25.93 -12.31 26.99
CA ILE A 1127 26.42 -12.56 25.63
C ILE A 1127 26.37 -14.06 25.39
N ALA A 1128 25.65 -14.49 24.36
CA ALA A 1128 25.35 -15.89 24.10
C ALA A 1128 25.40 -16.22 22.59
N PRO A 1129 25.87 -17.42 22.19
CA PRO A 1129 25.77 -17.90 20.81
C PRO A 1129 24.32 -17.90 20.34
N ALA A 1130 24.09 -17.37 19.14
CA ALA A 1130 22.81 -17.40 18.43
C ALA A 1130 22.84 -18.44 17.30
N ASP A 1131 23.96 -18.52 16.58
CA ASP A 1131 24.31 -19.63 15.69
C ASP A 1131 25.84 -19.81 15.65
N GLY A 1132 26.31 -21.05 15.50
CA GLY A 1132 27.73 -21.39 15.39
C GLY A 1132 28.58 -21.11 16.64
N ALA A 1133 29.89 -20.95 16.43
CA ALA A 1133 30.84 -20.55 17.48
C ALA A 1133 31.02 -19.03 17.50
N ILE A 1134 31.39 -18.47 18.66
CA ILE A 1134 31.55 -17.03 18.88
C ILE A 1134 32.87 -16.77 19.61
N ALA A 1135 33.50 -15.63 19.36
CA ALA A 1135 34.83 -15.29 19.89
C ALA A 1135 34.86 -13.86 20.45
N ILE A 1136 34.85 -13.73 21.78
CA ILE A 1136 34.85 -12.45 22.49
C ILE A 1136 36.27 -12.12 22.92
N ASP A 1137 36.72 -10.91 22.57
CA ASP A 1137 38.08 -10.40 22.80
C ASP A 1137 38.13 -9.67 24.15
N ALA A 1138 37.32 -8.63 24.27
CA ALA A 1138 37.21 -7.77 25.46
C ALA A 1138 35.86 -7.03 25.51
N LEU A 1139 35.66 -6.23 26.56
CA LEU A 1139 34.58 -5.27 26.70
C LEU A 1139 35.18 -3.87 26.93
N ARG A 1140 34.50 -2.80 26.52
CA ARG A 1140 34.94 -1.42 26.80
C ARG A 1140 33.83 -0.57 27.41
N PHE A 1141 34.21 0.25 28.39
CA PHE A 1141 33.28 1.07 29.20
C PHE A 1141 33.78 2.51 29.37
N PRO A 1142 32.90 3.47 29.71
CA PRO A 1142 33.29 4.80 30.16
C PRO A 1142 34.27 4.77 31.36
N PRO A 1143 35.13 5.79 31.56
CA PRO A 1143 36.17 5.76 32.59
C PRO A 1143 35.63 5.77 34.03
N SER A 1144 34.38 6.21 34.21
CA SER A 1144 33.63 6.29 35.47
C SER A 1144 32.91 4.99 35.86
N THR A 1145 32.93 3.97 34.99
CA THR A 1145 32.08 2.78 35.14
C THR A 1145 32.54 1.86 36.27
N SER A 1146 31.57 1.37 37.06
CA SER A 1146 31.79 0.29 38.01
C SER A 1146 31.18 -1.03 37.51
N MET A 1147 31.91 -2.12 37.69
CA MET A 1147 31.56 -3.47 37.22
C MET A 1147 31.73 -4.47 38.36
N ARG A 1148 30.86 -5.47 38.45
CA ARG A 1148 30.85 -6.50 39.50
C ARG A 1148 30.47 -7.88 38.96
#